data_AF-A0A1E4IU79-F1
#
_entry.id   AF-A0A1E4IU79-F1
#
_cell.length_a   1.000
_cell.length_b   1.000
_cell.length_c   1.000
_cell.angle_alpha   90.00
_cell.angle_beta   90.00
_cell.angle_gamma   90.00
#
_symmetry.space_group_name_H-M   'P 1'
#
loop_
_entity.id
_entity.type
_entity.pdbx_description
1 polymer ?
#
loop_
_entity_poly.entity_id
_entity_poly.type
_entity_poly.pdbx_seq_one_letter_code
_entity_poly.pdbx_strand_id
1 'polypeptide(L)'
;MNRNAQADGIRGTLWLAALAYTLFVVYGSLVPLKFQALPWDEAVARFAAIPFLNLGIGSRADWVANLLLFVPLSFLWMGVAARRGGSTRAVLAALLIVPAAIGLSVGIEFTQLFFPQRTVSQNDVFAETLGGLLGVAAWLLWGRAFLDWLRAWRETHARAALAERLAWVYLAGVVVYNVLPLDLTLSAVELFHKWREGRVVLVPFAGLPAAPADALYEIATDVLIWAPLALLWRQDGTRSALRVWGMTLATAVLLEGMQLFVYSRVSDVTDILTGALGAAIGSLAGGWLGRRESRRSTLPTLGGAGLPFALAGAWVGVVLFTFWFPFDFRTDGAFIRARLDFIGRLPFEVYYFGTEFRAVTEVLRKTLFFAPLGALLAWGVARLPWRWRGPAFGLAMLALAALPAVVELGQVMLPEKIADTTDWLLAWLGGLAGYAVARRVLRAPRLAEPGRRVVRSESLPPARPARASRALHFAASTGALAAAIFIGARLDFVPYNVRELLDPGHAGLAALLLAAACYWLAVFPVWLARREVPGPVRIGFLPLGLLVYGGVAFLLLDGAVADESLFDLVGSPILDWPGQWETGLRWVALLLVPGALIYLAAQSVRRWRGKPLGALHFWAALPALALAYWAVVVEAATDNLVELIASPSLPAWLALSGWLYLLFLAAALLASPLKPAERPWAWVAVGLSLPLGGLLLYLGLAGDIDKYGQHFSALQFLLSRDRQHYASPAVVWLRYAGLHVLVIAALAFLQWPHFRAGRLSPSPRP
;
A
#
# COMPACT_ATOMS: atom_id res chain seq x y z
N MET A 1 22.04 -25.87 -12.23
CA MET A 1 21.09 -26.20 -11.15
C MET A 1 19.67 -26.14 -11.70
N ASN A 2 18.92 -27.24 -11.64
CA ASN A 2 17.58 -27.37 -12.21
C ASN A 2 16.58 -26.38 -11.57
N ARG A 3 15.83 -25.63 -12.38
CA ARG A 3 14.74 -24.72 -11.93
C ARG A 3 13.74 -25.41 -11.00
N ASN A 4 13.55 -26.73 -11.15
CA ASN A 4 12.67 -27.53 -10.30
C ASN A 4 13.18 -27.64 -8.85
N ALA A 5 14.48 -27.84 -8.64
CA ALA A 5 15.06 -27.96 -7.29
C ALA A 5 15.02 -26.64 -6.49
N GLN A 6 15.26 -25.50 -7.14
CA GLN A 6 15.11 -24.18 -6.51
C GLN A 6 13.65 -23.87 -6.14
N ALA A 7 12.71 -24.27 -7.00
CA ALA A 7 11.30 -24.03 -6.79
C ALA A 7 10.69 -24.90 -5.69
N ASP A 8 11.27 -26.05 -5.36
CA ASP A 8 10.85 -26.89 -4.23
C ASP A 8 11.47 -26.43 -2.90
N GLY A 9 12.70 -25.92 -2.93
CA GLY A 9 13.33 -25.33 -1.73
C GLY A 9 12.61 -24.11 -1.16
N ILE A 10 11.94 -23.30 -1.99
CA ILE A 10 11.14 -22.14 -1.53
C ILE A 10 9.80 -22.59 -0.93
N ARG A 11 9.21 -23.68 -1.45
CA ARG A 11 7.97 -24.25 -0.90
C ARG A 11 8.20 -24.69 0.54
N GLY A 12 9.30 -25.40 0.80
CA GLY A 12 9.66 -25.82 2.17
C GLY A 12 9.85 -24.64 3.11
N THR A 13 10.51 -23.56 2.66
CA THR A 13 10.68 -22.36 3.50
C THR A 13 9.37 -21.62 3.78
N LEU A 14 8.51 -21.44 2.78
CA LEU A 14 7.21 -20.79 3.00
C LEU A 14 6.31 -21.61 3.90
N TRP A 15 6.32 -22.94 3.74
CA TRP A 15 5.54 -23.82 4.60
C TRP A 15 6.05 -23.79 6.04
N LEU A 16 7.36 -23.88 6.24
CA LEU A 16 7.96 -23.76 7.57
C LEU A 16 7.69 -22.39 8.19
N ALA A 17 7.77 -21.31 7.42
CA ALA A 17 7.46 -19.97 7.87
C ALA A 17 5.97 -19.83 8.25
N ALA A 18 5.06 -20.35 7.42
CA ALA A 18 3.62 -20.35 7.71
C ALA A 18 3.30 -21.16 8.97
N LEU A 19 3.91 -22.34 9.15
CA LEU A 19 3.73 -23.16 10.33
C LEU A 19 4.28 -22.49 11.58
N ALA A 20 5.54 -22.02 11.54
CA ALA A 20 6.17 -21.34 12.67
C ALA A 20 5.39 -20.08 13.07
N TYR A 21 4.88 -19.33 12.08
CA TYR A 21 4.06 -18.16 12.34
C TYR A 21 2.69 -18.54 12.91
N THR A 22 2.04 -19.61 12.43
CA THR A 22 0.79 -20.12 13.01
C THR A 22 0.98 -20.51 14.48
N LEU A 23 2.08 -21.21 14.80
CA LEU A 23 2.43 -21.55 16.17
C LEU A 23 2.71 -20.31 17.01
N PHE A 24 3.38 -19.30 16.45
CA PHE A 24 3.61 -18.02 17.12
C PHE A 24 2.30 -17.29 17.44
N VAL A 25 1.34 -17.25 16.50
CA VAL A 25 0.02 -16.65 16.74
C VAL A 25 -0.70 -17.36 17.87
N VAL A 26 -0.84 -18.70 17.80
CA VAL A 26 -1.51 -19.49 18.83
C VAL A 26 -0.82 -19.33 20.19
N TYR A 27 0.51 -19.41 20.23
CA TYR A 27 1.27 -19.26 21.47
C TYR A 27 1.12 -17.85 22.06
N GLY A 28 1.32 -16.82 21.22
CA GLY A 28 1.24 -15.41 21.60
C GLY A 28 -0.14 -15.01 22.13
N SER A 29 -1.20 -15.64 21.66
CA SER A 29 -2.57 -15.43 22.16
C SER A 29 -2.87 -16.18 23.46
N LEU A 30 -2.06 -17.16 23.89
CA LEU A 30 -2.32 -18.00 25.06
C LEU A 30 -1.36 -17.78 26.25
N VAL A 31 -0.17 -17.21 26.04
CA VAL A 31 0.75 -16.79 27.13
C VAL A 31 -0.01 -15.94 28.18
N PRO A 32 0.18 -16.04 29.49
CA PRO A 32 1.18 -16.79 30.23
C PRO A 32 0.85 -18.27 30.44
N LEU A 33 -0.10 -18.85 29.71
CA LEU A 33 -0.47 -20.28 29.77
C LEU A 33 -0.93 -20.76 31.17
N LYS A 34 -1.52 -19.87 31.98
CA LYS A 34 -2.11 -20.22 33.28
C LYS A 34 -3.53 -20.76 33.11
N PHE A 35 -3.61 -22.02 32.69
CA PHE A 35 -4.86 -22.72 32.45
C PHE A 35 -5.69 -22.87 33.73
N GLN A 36 -6.99 -22.61 33.63
CA GLN A 36 -8.00 -22.94 34.62
C GLN A 36 -9.15 -23.68 33.93
N ALA A 37 -9.48 -24.86 34.44
CA ALA A 37 -10.53 -25.67 33.87
C ALA A 37 -11.89 -24.99 34.05
N LEU A 38 -12.67 -24.92 32.97
CA LEU A 38 -14.04 -24.44 32.96
C LEU A 38 -14.95 -25.58 32.44
N PRO A 39 -16.12 -25.84 33.06
CA PRO A 39 -17.08 -26.79 32.52
C PRO A 39 -17.48 -26.40 31.08
N TRP A 40 -17.64 -27.40 30.20
CA TRP A 40 -17.90 -27.16 28.78
C TRP A 40 -19.16 -26.32 28.54
N ASP A 41 -20.25 -26.63 29.24
CA ASP A 41 -21.53 -25.94 29.10
C ASP A 41 -21.42 -24.46 29.45
N GLU A 42 -20.62 -24.17 30.49
CA GLU A 42 -20.33 -22.81 30.93
C GLU A 42 -19.42 -22.08 29.94
N ALA A 43 -18.42 -22.75 29.37
CA ALA A 43 -17.55 -22.19 28.34
C ALA A 43 -18.36 -21.77 27.10
N VAL A 44 -19.28 -22.63 26.63
CA VAL A 44 -20.14 -22.33 25.48
C VAL A 44 -21.09 -21.16 25.79
N ALA A 45 -21.72 -21.15 26.98
CA ALA A 45 -22.60 -20.06 27.38
C ALA A 45 -21.86 -18.72 27.50
N ARG A 46 -20.66 -18.72 28.09
CA ARG A 46 -19.81 -17.52 28.20
C ARG A 46 -19.34 -17.04 26.83
N PHE A 47 -18.95 -17.95 25.94
CA PHE A 47 -18.53 -17.61 24.57
C PHE A 47 -19.66 -16.97 23.77
N ALA A 48 -20.90 -17.48 23.90
CA ALA A 48 -22.06 -16.90 23.22
C ALA A 48 -22.39 -15.47 23.69
N ALA A 49 -21.93 -15.09 24.88
CA ALA A 49 -22.20 -13.80 25.52
C ALA A 49 -20.99 -12.85 25.54
N ILE A 50 -19.95 -13.11 24.75
CA ILE A 50 -18.74 -12.24 24.74
C ILE A 50 -19.09 -10.82 24.29
N PRO A 51 -18.55 -9.78 24.93
CA PRO A 51 -18.95 -8.39 24.68
C PRO A 51 -18.30 -7.80 23.42
N PHE A 52 -18.95 -6.77 22.88
CA PHE A 52 -18.33 -5.82 21.97
C PHE A 52 -17.74 -4.67 22.80
N LEU A 53 -16.42 -4.57 22.89
CA LEU A 53 -15.76 -3.59 23.77
C LEU A 53 -15.74 -2.20 23.12
N ASN A 54 -15.86 -1.14 23.94
CA ASN A 54 -15.72 0.24 23.46
C ASN A 54 -14.25 0.54 23.13
N LEU A 55 -13.97 0.93 21.87
CA LEU A 55 -12.62 1.18 21.36
C LEU A 55 -12.06 2.55 21.81
N GLY A 56 -11.68 2.66 23.09
CA GLY A 56 -10.79 3.72 23.58
C GLY A 56 -9.37 3.61 23.01
N ILE A 57 -8.54 4.65 23.18
CA ILE A 57 -7.20 4.75 22.56
C ILE A 57 -6.32 3.52 22.82
N GLY A 58 -6.28 2.99 24.06
CA GLY A 58 -5.53 1.77 24.39
C GLY A 58 -6.05 0.51 23.67
N SER A 59 -7.36 0.27 23.73
CA SER A 59 -7.99 -0.87 23.04
C SER A 59 -7.91 -0.81 21.50
N ARG A 60 -7.60 0.35 20.91
CA ARG A 60 -7.33 0.45 19.46
C ARG A 60 -5.98 -0.15 19.10
N ALA A 61 -4.96 0.01 19.95
CA ALA A 61 -3.64 -0.59 19.73
C ALA A 61 -3.75 -2.12 19.73
N ASP A 62 -4.48 -2.70 20.69
CA ASP A 62 -4.79 -4.13 20.76
C ASP A 62 -5.55 -4.61 19.52
N TRP A 63 -6.58 -3.86 19.10
CA TRP A 63 -7.37 -4.19 17.91
C TRP A 63 -6.52 -4.18 16.64
N VAL A 64 -5.65 -3.19 16.46
CA VAL A 64 -4.73 -3.12 15.31
C VAL A 64 -3.67 -4.23 15.40
N ALA A 65 -3.18 -4.56 16.59
CA ALA A 65 -2.23 -5.66 16.79
C ALA A 65 -2.83 -7.00 16.36
N ASN A 66 -4.06 -7.30 16.77
CA ASN A 66 -4.79 -8.52 16.38
C ASN A 66 -5.05 -8.58 14.86
N LEU A 67 -5.42 -7.45 14.25
CA LEU A 67 -5.51 -7.33 12.80
C LEU A 67 -4.17 -7.63 12.11
N LEU A 68 -3.09 -6.99 12.56
CA LEU A 68 -1.75 -7.15 11.99
C LEU A 68 -1.17 -8.55 12.23
N LEU A 69 -1.64 -9.27 13.24
CA LEU A 69 -1.24 -10.65 13.52
C LEU A 69 -1.75 -11.61 12.44
N PHE A 70 -2.95 -11.40 11.91
CA PHE A 70 -3.56 -12.31 10.91
C PHE A 70 -3.21 -11.97 9.45
N VAL A 71 -2.72 -10.75 9.17
CA VAL A 71 -2.28 -10.35 7.83
C VAL A 71 -1.11 -11.23 7.32
N PRO A 72 0.03 -11.37 8.04
CA PRO A 72 1.12 -12.21 7.58
C PRO A 72 0.75 -13.70 7.58
N LEU A 73 -0.10 -14.14 8.51
CA LEU A 73 -0.54 -15.53 8.64
C LEU A 73 -1.22 -16.01 7.35
N SER A 74 -2.28 -15.32 6.94
CA SER A 74 -3.05 -15.65 5.74
C SER A 74 -2.25 -15.41 4.46
N PHE A 75 -1.40 -14.38 4.42
CA PHE A 75 -0.47 -14.11 3.31
C PHE A 75 0.50 -15.28 3.09
N LEU A 76 1.13 -15.81 4.15
CA LEU A 76 2.07 -16.92 4.06
C LEU A 76 1.37 -18.22 3.62
N TRP A 77 0.19 -18.53 4.18
CA TRP A 77 -0.59 -19.70 3.77
C TRP A 77 -1.06 -19.61 2.32
N MET A 78 -1.44 -18.42 1.85
CA MET A 78 -1.71 -18.19 0.42
C MET A 78 -0.45 -18.45 -0.42
N GLY A 79 0.72 -18.08 0.09
CA GLY A 79 2.00 -18.39 -0.54
C GLY A 79 2.36 -19.86 -0.61
N VAL A 80 1.87 -20.67 0.33
CA VAL A 80 1.98 -22.14 0.28
C VAL A 80 1.01 -22.71 -0.75
N ALA A 81 -0.25 -22.26 -0.74
CA ALA A 81 -1.34 -22.87 -1.51
C ALA A 81 -1.41 -22.43 -2.99
N ALA A 82 -1.21 -21.14 -3.28
CA ALA A 82 -1.43 -20.53 -4.59
C ALA A 82 -0.15 -20.33 -5.44
N ARG A 83 1.03 -20.70 -4.95
CA ARG A 83 2.36 -20.42 -5.53
C ARG A 83 2.55 -20.70 -7.02
N ARG A 84 2.03 -21.84 -7.50
CA ARG A 84 2.21 -22.36 -8.86
C ARG A 84 0.91 -22.32 -9.68
N GLY A 85 -0.12 -21.66 -9.16
CA GLY A 85 -1.47 -21.68 -9.73
C GLY A 85 -1.78 -20.51 -10.67
N GLY A 86 -2.62 -20.76 -11.67
CA GLY A 86 -3.38 -19.70 -12.33
C GLY A 86 -4.41 -19.07 -11.36
N SER A 87 -5.15 -18.06 -11.85
CA SER A 87 -6.14 -17.33 -11.05
C SER A 87 -7.12 -18.24 -10.30
N THR A 88 -7.56 -19.35 -10.91
CA THR A 88 -8.47 -20.34 -10.30
C THR A 88 -7.94 -20.94 -9.00
N ARG A 89 -6.66 -21.33 -8.95
CA ARG A 89 -6.07 -21.92 -7.73
C ARG A 89 -5.88 -20.87 -6.64
N ALA A 90 -5.65 -19.61 -7.02
CA ALA A 90 -5.59 -18.51 -6.05
C ALA A 90 -6.97 -18.24 -5.43
N VAL A 91 -8.05 -18.32 -6.22
CA VAL A 91 -9.43 -18.22 -5.73
C VAL A 91 -9.77 -19.40 -4.82
N LEU A 92 -9.49 -20.64 -5.23
CA LEU A 92 -9.72 -21.82 -4.39
C LEU A 92 -8.91 -21.77 -3.07
N ALA A 93 -7.66 -21.30 -3.13
CA ALA A 93 -6.84 -21.09 -1.94
C ALA A 93 -7.45 -20.03 -1.02
N ALA A 94 -7.94 -18.91 -1.56
CA ALA A 94 -8.62 -17.87 -0.78
C ALA A 94 -9.91 -18.40 -0.13
N LEU A 95 -10.72 -19.15 -0.87
CA LEU A 95 -11.95 -19.78 -0.37
C LEU A 95 -11.69 -20.80 0.74
N LEU A 96 -10.47 -21.35 0.85
CA LEU A 96 -10.08 -22.24 1.93
C LEU A 96 -9.43 -21.47 3.11
N ILE A 97 -8.54 -20.53 2.81
CA ILE A 97 -7.71 -19.85 3.81
C ILE A 97 -8.51 -18.84 4.63
N VAL A 98 -9.47 -18.13 4.01
CA VAL A 98 -10.31 -17.18 4.75
C VAL A 98 -11.15 -17.91 5.83
N PRO A 99 -11.92 -18.96 5.52
CA PRO A 99 -12.63 -19.71 6.56
C PRO A 99 -11.69 -20.36 7.58
N ALA A 100 -10.52 -20.86 7.16
CA ALA A 100 -9.55 -21.44 8.09
C ALA A 100 -8.99 -20.40 9.07
N ALA A 101 -8.72 -19.18 8.61
CA ALA A 101 -8.28 -18.08 9.47
C ALA A 101 -9.38 -17.67 10.45
N ILE A 102 -10.64 -17.53 10.00
CA ILE A 102 -11.78 -17.23 10.88
C ILE A 102 -11.96 -18.35 11.92
N GLY A 103 -11.90 -19.62 11.50
CA GLY A 103 -11.99 -20.77 12.41
C GLY A 103 -10.87 -20.81 13.43
N LEU A 104 -9.63 -20.44 13.05
CA LEU A 104 -8.52 -20.32 13.98
C LEU A 104 -8.75 -19.19 14.99
N SER A 105 -9.20 -18.02 14.53
CA SER A 105 -9.53 -16.87 15.39
C SER A 105 -10.57 -17.23 16.44
N VAL A 106 -11.72 -17.76 16.01
CA VAL A 106 -12.78 -18.25 16.90
C VAL A 106 -12.26 -19.33 17.86
N GLY A 107 -11.42 -20.24 17.38
CA GLY A 107 -10.83 -21.30 18.20
C GLY A 107 -9.87 -20.77 19.26
N ILE A 108 -9.07 -19.75 18.94
CA ILE A 108 -8.15 -19.08 19.88
C ILE A 108 -8.97 -18.37 20.97
N GLU A 109 -9.94 -17.54 20.59
CA GLU A 109 -10.81 -16.79 21.50
C GLU A 109 -11.61 -17.71 22.43
N PHE A 110 -12.16 -18.80 21.89
CA PHE A 110 -12.83 -19.82 22.71
C PHE A 110 -11.86 -20.48 23.70
N THR A 111 -10.64 -20.78 23.26
CA THR A 111 -9.60 -21.39 24.11
C THR A 111 -9.16 -20.43 25.21
N GLN A 112 -9.12 -19.12 24.95
CA GLN A 112 -8.75 -18.09 25.92
C GLN A 112 -9.71 -18.02 27.12
N LEU A 113 -10.94 -18.52 27.03
CA LEU A 113 -11.86 -18.63 28.18
C LEU A 113 -11.27 -19.48 29.32
N PHE A 114 -10.39 -20.42 29.00
CA PHE A 114 -9.70 -21.26 29.98
C PHE A 114 -8.44 -20.60 30.55
N PHE A 115 -8.12 -19.35 30.17
CA PHE A 115 -6.95 -18.60 30.61
C PHE A 115 -7.42 -17.25 31.19
N PRO A 116 -7.66 -17.14 32.51
CA PRO A 116 -8.32 -15.98 33.11
C PRO A 116 -7.60 -14.64 32.94
N GLN A 117 -6.31 -14.64 32.58
CA GLN A 117 -5.56 -13.42 32.30
C GLN A 117 -5.84 -12.85 30.91
N ARG A 118 -6.59 -13.57 30.06
CA ARG A 118 -6.95 -13.15 28.71
C ARG A 118 -8.35 -12.56 28.67
N THR A 119 -8.49 -11.50 27.90
CA THR A 119 -9.75 -10.84 27.62
C THR A 119 -10.26 -11.35 26.28
N VAL A 120 -11.45 -11.96 26.29
CA VAL A 120 -12.11 -12.49 25.10
C VAL A 120 -13.10 -11.45 24.58
N SER A 121 -13.11 -11.17 23.28
CA SER A 121 -13.99 -10.13 22.71
C SER A 121 -14.41 -10.38 21.27
N GLN A 122 -15.57 -9.84 20.87
CA GLN A 122 -15.99 -9.87 19.46
C GLN A 122 -15.11 -8.99 18.57
N ASN A 123 -14.50 -7.95 19.16
CA ASN A 123 -13.65 -7.01 18.44
C ASN A 123 -12.41 -7.71 17.89
N ASP A 124 -11.85 -8.64 18.66
CA ASP A 124 -10.65 -9.40 18.30
C ASP A 124 -10.95 -10.37 17.17
N VAL A 125 -12.06 -11.14 17.27
CA VAL A 125 -12.53 -11.99 16.16
C VAL A 125 -12.71 -11.18 14.88
N PHE A 126 -13.29 -9.99 14.97
CA PHE A 126 -13.48 -9.10 13.83
C PHE A 126 -12.15 -8.58 13.27
N ALA A 127 -11.23 -8.15 14.14
CA ALA A 127 -9.89 -7.67 13.76
C ALA A 127 -9.09 -8.74 13.02
N GLU A 128 -9.03 -9.94 13.59
CA GLU A 128 -8.31 -11.10 13.05
C GLU A 128 -8.93 -11.56 11.73
N THR A 129 -10.27 -11.57 11.63
CA THR A 129 -10.99 -11.85 10.38
C THR A 129 -10.63 -10.85 9.28
N LEU A 130 -10.68 -9.55 9.59
CA LEU A 130 -10.30 -8.49 8.65
C LEU A 130 -8.82 -8.60 8.26
N GLY A 131 -7.93 -8.89 9.21
CA GLY A 131 -6.53 -9.17 8.98
C GLY A 131 -6.32 -10.35 8.03
N GLY A 132 -7.08 -11.44 8.22
CA GLY A 132 -7.08 -12.60 7.34
C GLY A 132 -7.49 -12.26 5.90
N LEU A 133 -8.54 -11.45 5.72
CA LEU A 133 -8.96 -10.97 4.40
C LEU A 133 -7.89 -10.09 3.74
N LEU A 134 -7.31 -9.16 4.51
CA LEU A 134 -6.26 -8.25 4.03
C LEU A 134 -4.99 -9.00 3.62
N GLY A 135 -4.58 -10.03 4.37
CA GLY A 135 -3.42 -10.86 4.01
C GLY A 135 -3.64 -11.67 2.74
N VAL A 136 -4.85 -12.20 2.53
CA VAL A 136 -5.23 -12.83 1.25
C VAL A 136 -5.18 -11.82 0.11
N ALA A 137 -5.78 -10.64 0.27
CA ALA A 137 -5.75 -9.57 -0.74
C ALA A 137 -4.30 -9.13 -1.06
N ALA A 138 -3.47 -8.95 -0.03
CA ALA A 138 -2.06 -8.60 -0.16
C ALA A 138 -1.30 -9.66 -0.97
N TRP A 139 -1.59 -10.96 -0.78
CA TRP A 139 -0.98 -12.03 -1.58
C TRP A 139 -1.43 -11.96 -3.04
N LEU A 140 -2.71 -11.72 -3.30
CA LEU A 140 -3.21 -11.62 -4.67
C LEU A 140 -2.57 -10.44 -5.43
N LEU A 141 -2.31 -9.32 -4.74
CA LEU A 141 -1.69 -8.13 -5.32
C LEU A 141 -0.17 -8.23 -5.46
N TRP A 142 0.52 -8.72 -4.43
CA TRP A 142 1.98 -8.64 -4.32
C TRP A 142 2.69 -9.99 -4.22
N GLY A 143 1.98 -11.11 -4.09
CA GLY A 143 2.56 -12.43 -3.87
C GLY A 143 3.57 -12.86 -4.94
N ARG A 144 3.35 -12.49 -6.21
CA ARG A 144 4.33 -12.74 -7.29
C ARG A 144 5.62 -11.95 -7.09
N ALA A 145 5.51 -10.65 -6.80
CA ALA A 145 6.66 -9.78 -6.53
C ALA A 145 7.42 -10.23 -5.27
N PHE A 146 6.70 -10.66 -4.24
CA PHE A 146 7.28 -11.24 -3.02
C PHE A 146 8.04 -12.53 -3.31
N LEU A 147 7.49 -13.45 -4.11
CA LEU A 147 8.17 -14.68 -4.51
C LEU A 147 9.44 -14.40 -5.31
N ASP A 148 9.39 -13.43 -6.22
CA ASP A 148 10.55 -13.02 -7.01
C ASP A 148 11.62 -12.37 -6.12
N TRP A 149 11.21 -11.51 -5.17
CA TRP A 149 12.09 -10.95 -4.15
C TRP A 149 12.74 -12.04 -3.29
N LEU A 150 11.96 -13.02 -2.80
CA LEU A 150 12.46 -14.13 -1.98
C LEU A 150 13.42 -15.05 -2.76
N ARG A 151 13.14 -15.32 -4.05
CA ARG A 151 14.07 -16.03 -4.94
C ARG A 151 15.38 -15.27 -5.06
N ALA A 152 15.30 -13.97 -5.23
CA ALA A 152 16.46 -13.13 -5.40
C ALA A 152 17.39 -13.21 -4.17
N TRP A 153 16.87 -13.39 -2.95
CA TRP A 153 17.67 -13.61 -1.72
C TRP A 153 18.45 -14.92 -1.68
N ARG A 154 18.04 -15.94 -2.44
CA ARG A 154 18.74 -17.23 -2.52
C ARG A 154 19.80 -17.26 -3.61
N GLU A 155 19.63 -16.47 -4.65
CA GLU A 155 20.60 -16.32 -5.72
C GLU A 155 21.76 -15.42 -5.24
N THR A 156 23.00 -15.86 -5.44
CA THR A 156 24.22 -15.08 -5.17
C THR A 156 24.30 -13.90 -6.12
N HIS A 157 23.62 -12.81 -5.77
CA HIS A 157 23.69 -11.54 -6.46
C HIS A 157 24.92 -10.74 -6.02
N ALA A 158 25.27 -9.72 -6.81
CA ALA A 158 26.32 -8.78 -6.47
C ALA A 158 26.06 -8.10 -5.10
N ARG A 159 27.14 -7.72 -4.41
CA ARG A 159 27.08 -7.00 -3.12
C ARG A 159 26.13 -5.80 -3.13
N ALA A 160 26.07 -5.06 -4.23
CA ALA A 160 25.16 -3.92 -4.43
C ALA A 160 23.68 -4.29 -4.21
N ALA A 161 23.22 -5.39 -4.82
CA ALA A 161 21.84 -5.86 -4.68
C ALA A 161 21.54 -6.37 -3.27
N LEU A 162 22.54 -6.89 -2.56
CA LEU A 162 22.38 -7.27 -1.15
C LEU A 162 22.29 -6.02 -0.26
N ALA A 163 23.12 -5.01 -0.49
CA ALA A 163 23.07 -3.73 0.23
C ALA A 163 21.72 -3.03 0.06
N GLU A 164 21.19 -2.98 -1.17
CA GLU A 164 19.86 -2.43 -1.44
C GLU A 164 18.77 -3.16 -0.64
N ARG A 165 18.82 -4.50 -0.59
CA ARG A 165 17.82 -5.27 0.15
C ARG A 165 17.93 -5.10 1.66
N LEU A 166 19.15 -5.03 2.18
CA LEU A 166 19.38 -4.71 3.59
C LEU A 166 18.86 -3.32 3.92
N ALA A 167 19.00 -2.34 3.01
CA ALA A 167 18.44 -1.01 3.18
C ALA A 167 16.91 -1.06 3.32
N TRP A 168 16.22 -1.83 2.47
CA TRP A 168 14.76 -1.98 2.55
C TRP A 168 14.30 -2.70 3.83
N VAL A 169 15.02 -3.73 4.28
CA VAL A 169 14.73 -4.42 5.54
C VAL A 169 14.95 -3.48 6.73
N TYR A 170 16.05 -2.74 6.72
CA TYR A 170 16.35 -1.74 7.74
C TYR A 170 15.28 -0.66 7.81
N LEU A 171 14.89 -0.09 6.65
CA LEU A 171 13.83 0.90 6.56
C LEU A 171 12.50 0.36 7.08
N ALA A 172 12.12 -0.87 6.72
CA ALA A 172 10.91 -1.48 7.24
C ALA A 172 10.95 -1.57 8.77
N GLY A 173 12.10 -1.95 9.35
CA GLY A 173 12.29 -1.95 10.81
C GLY A 173 12.15 -0.56 11.43
N VAL A 174 12.77 0.46 10.84
CA VAL A 174 12.67 1.86 11.30
C VAL A 174 11.22 2.34 11.25
N VAL A 175 10.49 2.09 10.15
CA VAL A 175 9.09 2.50 10.02
C VAL A 175 8.22 1.79 11.07
N VAL A 176 8.32 0.46 11.18
CA VAL A 176 7.54 -0.32 12.15
C VAL A 176 7.81 0.18 13.57
N TYR A 177 9.08 0.35 13.94
CA TYR A 177 9.45 0.84 15.26
C TYR A 177 8.85 2.20 15.56
N ASN A 178 8.83 3.12 14.59
CA ASN A 178 8.37 4.49 14.79
C ASN A 178 6.85 4.64 14.79
N VAL A 179 6.09 3.70 14.22
CA VAL A 179 4.62 3.75 14.22
C VAL A 179 4.01 2.98 15.41
N LEU A 180 4.76 2.09 16.06
CA LEU A 180 4.35 1.46 17.33
C LEU A 180 4.18 2.52 18.44
N PRO A 181 3.22 2.37 19.37
CA PRO A 181 2.41 1.18 19.63
C PRO A 181 1.12 1.06 18.78
N LEU A 182 0.92 1.90 17.76
CA LEU A 182 -0.28 1.91 16.89
C LEU A 182 -1.55 2.41 17.60
N ASP A 183 -1.40 3.27 18.61
CA ASP A 183 -2.49 4.00 19.25
C ASP A 183 -2.93 5.20 18.38
N LEU A 184 -3.62 4.89 17.28
CA LEU A 184 -3.93 5.85 16.22
C LEU A 184 -4.88 6.97 16.67
N THR A 185 -4.54 8.22 16.31
CA THR A 185 -5.43 9.38 16.44
C THR A 185 -6.39 9.44 15.26
N LEU A 186 -7.68 9.23 15.54
CA LEU A 186 -8.72 9.12 14.51
C LEU A 186 -9.67 10.32 14.49
N SER A 187 -9.54 11.24 15.46
CA SER A 187 -10.35 12.46 15.52
C SER A 187 -9.51 13.73 15.58
N ALA A 188 -10.05 14.83 15.05
CA ALA A 188 -9.40 16.14 15.11
C ALA A 188 -9.22 16.64 16.55
N VAL A 189 -10.10 16.22 17.47
CA VAL A 189 -10.02 16.55 18.90
C VAL A 189 -8.82 15.87 19.55
N GLU A 190 -8.58 14.58 19.27
CA GLU A 190 -7.39 13.86 19.74
C GLU A 190 -6.08 14.51 19.23
N LEU A 191 -6.07 14.96 17.97
CA LEU A 191 -4.94 15.68 17.40
C LEU A 191 -4.70 17.04 18.09
N PHE A 192 -5.78 17.76 18.41
CA PHE A 192 -5.69 19.01 19.17
C PHE A 192 -5.18 18.79 20.60
N HIS A 193 -5.63 17.74 21.29
CA HIS A 193 -5.11 17.36 22.60
C HIS A 193 -3.61 17.04 22.53
N LYS A 194 -3.20 16.25 21.55
CA LYS A 194 -1.79 15.93 21.31
C LYS A 194 -0.94 17.18 21.09
N TRP A 195 -1.43 18.16 20.33
CA TRP A 195 -0.75 19.44 20.13
C TRP A 195 -0.66 20.24 21.45
N ARG A 196 -1.78 20.34 22.20
CA ARG A 196 -1.82 21.03 23.49
C ARG A 196 -0.92 20.39 24.55
N GLU A 197 -0.72 19.08 24.50
CA GLU A 197 0.21 18.33 25.35
C GLU A 197 1.69 18.51 24.94
N GLY A 198 1.98 19.28 23.89
CA GLY A 198 3.35 19.55 23.45
C GLY A 198 3.99 18.41 22.65
N ARG A 199 3.22 17.42 22.19
CA ARG A 199 3.72 16.30 21.38
C ARG A 199 3.77 16.58 19.88
N VAL A 200 3.51 17.82 19.48
CA VAL A 200 3.65 18.29 18.10
C VAL A 200 4.51 19.55 18.12
N VAL A 201 5.78 19.40 17.76
CA VAL A 201 6.80 20.45 17.83
C VAL A 201 7.13 20.92 16.42
N LEU A 202 6.55 22.06 16.04
CA LEU A 202 6.72 22.64 14.70
C LEU A 202 7.93 23.55 14.58
N VAL A 203 8.41 24.10 15.71
CA VAL A 203 9.58 24.98 15.75
C VAL A 203 10.83 24.10 15.90
N PRO A 204 11.76 24.10 14.93
CA PRO A 204 12.96 23.29 15.01
C PRO A 204 13.75 23.56 16.30
N PHE A 205 14.25 22.49 16.91
CA PHE A 205 15.08 22.49 18.13
C PHE A 205 14.37 22.93 19.41
N ALA A 206 13.07 23.26 19.36
CA ALA A 206 12.32 23.70 20.54
C ALA A 206 12.00 22.57 21.53
N GLY A 207 11.97 21.32 21.06
CA GLY A 207 11.71 20.13 21.87
C GLY A 207 12.92 19.56 22.60
N LEU A 208 14.13 20.09 22.34
CA LEU A 208 15.37 19.52 22.87
C LEU A 208 15.49 19.67 24.40
N PRO A 209 16.11 18.69 25.08
CA PRO A 209 16.43 18.78 26.50
C PRO A 209 17.26 20.03 26.84
N ALA A 210 17.03 20.60 28.02
CA ALA A 210 17.78 21.77 28.49
C ALA A 210 19.26 21.47 28.75
N ALA A 211 19.60 20.23 29.11
CA ALA A 211 20.97 19.80 29.32
C ALA A 211 21.67 19.55 27.97
N PRO A 212 22.81 20.20 27.69
CA PRO A 212 23.49 20.07 26.40
C PRO A 212 23.93 18.63 26.06
N ALA A 213 24.26 17.84 27.09
CA ALA A 213 24.66 16.44 26.91
C ALA A 213 23.50 15.57 26.42
N ASP A 214 22.31 15.76 26.97
CA ASP A 214 21.11 15.00 26.60
C ASP A 214 20.63 15.42 25.21
N ALA A 215 20.64 16.73 24.91
CA ALA A 215 20.33 17.24 23.57
C ALA A 215 21.31 16.73 22.50
N LEU A 216 22.61 16.67 22.82
CA LEU A 216 23.61 16.08 21.91
C LEU A 216 23.37 14.58 21.71
N TYR A 217 23.03 13.86 22.78
CA TYR A 217 22.73 12.43 22.72
C TYR A 217 21.54 12.17 21.79
N GLU A 218 20.43 12.89 21.97
CA GLU A 218 19.21 12.79 21.16
C GLU A 218 19.49 13.03 19.66
N ILE A 219 20.10 14.18 19.33
CA ILE A 219 20.50 14.53 17.97
C ILE A 219 21.43 13.45 17.37
N ALA A 220 22.41 12.99 18.14
CA ALA A 220 23.37 12.00 17.66
C ALA A 220 22.71 10.65 17.38
N THR A 221 21.77 10.22 18.23
CA THR A 221 21.02 8.98 18.03
C THR A 221 20.13 9.04 16.79
N ASP A 222 19.44 10.15 16.54
CA ASP A 222 18.57 10.29 15.38
C ASP A 222 19.36 10.29 14.08
N VAL A 223 20.47 11.04 14.05
CA VAL A 223 21.42 11.03 12.93
C VAL A 223 21.92 9.60 12.66
N LEU A 224 22.21 8.85 13.71
CA LEU A 224 22.72 7.48 13.62
C LEU A 224 21.68 6.48 13.13
N ILE A 225 20.38 6.71 13.36
CA ILE A 225 19.29 5.89 12.81
C ILE A 225 19.21 6.06 11.29
N TRP A 226 19.38 7.28 10.77
CA TRP A 226 19.22 7.53 9.33
C TRP A 226 20.47 7.27 8.50
N ALA A 227 21.67 7.34 9.09
CA ALA A 227 22.93 7.16 8.37
C ALA A 227 23.13 5.76 7.73
N PRO A 228 22.83 4.63 8.40
CA PRO A 228 22.96 3.29 7.81
C PRO A 228 22.08 3.11 6.57
N LEU A 229 20.87 3.65 6.58
CA LEU A 229 19.93 3.57 5.46
C LEU A 229 20.51 4.22 4.20
N ALA A 230 20.98 5.48 4.32
CA ALA A 230 21.58 6.20 3.23
C ALA A 230 22.90 5.55 2.75
N LEU A 231 23.70 5.02 3.67
CA LEU A 231 24.92 4.29 3.34
C LEU A 231 24.62 3.06 2.47
N LEU A 232 23.65 2.23 2.86
CA LEU A 232 23.29 1.01 2.14
C LEU A 232 22.69 1.31 0.76
N TRP A 233 21.83 2.32 0.63
CA TRP A 233 21.31 2.76 -0.67
C TRP A 233 22.38 3.34 -1.58
N ARG A 234 23.41 3.98 -1.01
CA ARG A 234 24.55 4.50 -1.79
C ARG A 234 25.45 3.37 -2.29
N GLN A 235 25.59 2.29 -1.52
CA GLN A 235 26.39 1.11 -1.88
C GLN A 235 25.79 0.27 -3.02
N ASP A 236 24.53 0.49 -3.38
CA ASP A 236 23.95 -0.06 -4.60
C ASP A 236 24.68 0.44 -5.88
N GLY A 237 25.41 1.56 -5.81
CA GLY A 237 26.27 2.04 -6.89
C GLY A 237 25.54 2.70 -8.07
N THR A 238 24.22 2.53 -8.20
CA THR A 238 23.41 3.15 -9.27
C THR A 238 22.90 4.55 -8.93
N ARG A 239 22.78 4.88 -7.63
CA ARG A 239 22.11 6.09 -7.14
C ARG A 239 23.13 7.19 -6.81
N SER A 240 22.89 8.42 -7.26
CA SER A 240 23.71 9.59 -6.90
C SER A 240 23.54 9.99 -5.43
N ALA A 241 24.49 10.74 -4.88
CA ALA A 241 24.45 11.16 -3.47
C ALA A 241 23.20 12.00 -3.16
N LEU A 242 22.87 12.95 -4.06
CA LEU A 242 21.67 13.79 -3.94
C LEU A 242 20.38 12.98 -3.98
N ARG A 243 20.32 11.95 -4.84
CA ARG A 243 19.14 11.08 -4.93
C ARG A 243 18.93 10.28 -3.64
N VAL A 244 20.00 9.72 -3.07
CA VAL A 244 19.93 8.98 -1.80
C VAL A 244 19.54 9.90 -0.65
N TRP A 245 20.12 11.10 -0.60
CA TRP A 245 19.77 12.11 0.38
C TRP A 245 18.29 12.48 0.30
N GLY A 246 17.79 12.82 -0.89
CA GLY A 246 16.38 13.18 -1.10
C GLY A 246 15.42 12.03 -0.81
N MET A 247 15.78 10.77 -1.12
CA MET A 247 14.98 9.60 -0.75
C MET A 247 14.88 9.43 0.77
N THR A 248 16.00 9.59 1.48
CA THR A 248 16.06 9.45 2.94
C THR A 248 15.30 10.57 3.62
N LEU A 249 15.48 11.82 3.17
CA LEU A 249 14.72 12.97 3.65
C LEU A 249 13.21 12.80 3.42
N ALA A 250 12.79 12.41 2.22
CA ALA A 250 11.37 12.16 1.93
C ALA A 250 10.78 11.06 2.82
N THR A 251 11.61 10.08 3.20
CA THR A 251 11.21 9.02 4.13
C THR A 251 11.09 9.53 5.55
N ALA A 252 12.02 10.37 6.03
CA ALA A 252 11.95 11.01 7.34
C ALA A 252 10.71 11.91 7.45
N VAL A 253 10.43 12.75 6.45
CA VAL A 253 9.22 13.59 6.40
C VAL A 253 7.94 12.74 6.43
N LEU A 254 7.90 11.64 5.66
CA LEU A 254 6.75 10.74 5.66
C LEU A 254 6.56 10.09 7.04
N LEU A 255 7.66 9.67 7.68
CA LEU A 255 7.64 9.01 8.98
C LEU A 255 7.17 9.96 10.09
N GLU A 256 7.65 11.20 10.11
CA GLU A 256 7.12 12.25 11.00
C GLU A 256 5.62 12.50 10.77
N GLY A 257 5.22 12.58 9.49
CA GLY A 257 3.81 12.69 9.12
C GLY A 257 2.97 11.51 9.59
N MET A 258 3.52 10.30 9.62
CA MET A 258 2.85 9.11 10.19
C MET A 258 2.78 9.18 11.72
N GLN A 259 3.85 9.63 12.38
CA GLN A 259 3.89 9.79 13.84
C GLN A 259 2.92 10.84 14.35
N LEU A 260 2.57 11.85 13.55
CA LEU A 260 1.48 12.77 13.87
C LEU A 260 0.19 12.02 14.23
N PHE A 261 -0.09 10.91 13.54
CA PHE A 261 -1.26 10.06 13.75
C PHE A 261 -1.12 8.98 14.83
N VAL A 262 0.00 8.94 15.56
CA VAL A 262 0.24 7.98 16.66
C VAL A 262 0.25 8.74 17.98
N TYR A 263 -0.76 8.57 18.84
CA TYR A 263 -0.99 9.46 19.99
C TYR A 263 0.21 9.52 20.97
N SER A 264 0.84 8.37 21.22
CA SER A 264 1.99 8.26 22.12
C SER A 264 3.29 8.84 21.58
N ARG A 265 3.39 9.12 20.26
CA ARG A 265 4.62 9.64 19.64
C ARG A 265 4.64 11.16 19.60
N VAL A 266 5.82 11.72 19.80
CA VAL A 266 6.09 13.14 19.50
C VAL A 266 6.38 13.21 18.00
N SER A 267 5.83 14.23 17.33
CA SER A 267 6.25 14.58 15.97
C SER A 267 7.01 15.91 16.05
N ASP A 268 8.28 15.88 15.67
CA ASP A 268 9.20 17.02 15.81
C ASP A 268 9.87 17.32 14.47
N VAL A 269 9.84 18.59 14.06
CA VAL A 269 10.54 19.05 12.84
C VAL A 269 12.06 18.85 12.95
N THR A 270 12.61 18.80 14.16
CA THR A 270 14.02 18.48 14.45
C THR A 270 14.40 17.12 13.87
N ASP A 271 13.53 16.11 13.95
CA ASP A 271 13.80 14.75 13.49
C ASP A 271 13.93 14.66 11.96
N ILE A 272 13.24 15.55 11.24
CA ILE A 272 13.40 15.72 9.79
C ILE A 272 14.80 16.26 9.49
N LEU A 273 15.28 17.22 10.27
CA LEU A 273 16.60 17.84 10.07
C LEU A 273 17.74 16.90 10.46
N THR A 274 17.62 16.19 11.59
CA THR A 274 18.60 15.17 12.01
C THR A 274 18.60 13.99 11.03
N GLY A 275 17.44 13.61 10.50
CA GLY A 275 17.32 12.64 9.41
C GLY A 275 17.99 13.09 8.12
N ALA A 276 17.87 14.37 7.75
CA ALA A 276 18.59 14.96 6.61
C ALA A 276 20.11 14.92 6.81
N LEU A 277 20.58 15.20 8.02
CA LEU A 277 22.00 15.16 8.39
C LEU A 277 22.53 13.71 8.37
N GLY A 278 21.80 12.77 8.97
CA GLY A 278 22.10 11.34 8.91
C GLY A 278 22.17 10.84 7.47
N ALA A 279 21.24 11.27 6.62
CA ALA A 279 21.26 10.96 5.19
C ALA A 279 22.51 11.49 4.49
N ALA A 280 22.96 12.69 4.82
CA ALA A 280 24.17 13.29 4.24
C ALA A 280 25.42 12.49 4.66
N ILE A 281 25.56 12.22 5.96
CA ILE A 281 26.68 11.45 6.52
C ILE A 281 26.72 10.04 5.92
N GLY A 282 25.59 9.34 5.90
CA GLY A 282 25.47 8.00 5.33
C GLY A 282 25.80 7.95 3.83
N SER A 283 25.30 8.92 3.06
CA SER A 283 25.55 9.02 1.61
C SER A 283 27.02 9.34 1.30
N LEU A 284 27.67 10.19 2.10
CA LEU A 284 29.11 10.48 1.98
C LEU A 284 29.95 9.25 2.36
N ALA A 285 29.64 8.60 3.49
CA ALA A 285 30.31 7.40 3.95
C ALA A 285 30.18 6.25 2.93
N GLY A 286 28.98 6.00 2.42
CA GLY A 286 28.74 4.98 1.39
C GLY A 286 29.48 5.27 0.08
N GLY A 287 29.56 6.55 -0.32
CA GLY A 287 30.33 6.98 -1.50
C GLY A 287 31.85 6.82 -1.30
N TRP A 288 32.36 7.14 -0.12
CA TRP A 288 33.77 6.95 0.23
C TRP A 288 34.15 5.47 0.29
N LEU A 289 33.32 4.63 0.93
CA LEU A 289 33.49 3.18 0.98
C LEU A 289 33.51 2.58 -0.44
N GLY A 290 32.55 2.96 -1.29
CA GLY A 290 32.50 2.52 -2.69
C GLY A 290 33.74 2.92 -3.50
N ARG A 291 34.21 4.16 -3.38
CA ARG A 291 35.44 4.64 -4.06
C ARG A 291 36.70 3.92 -3.56
N ARG A 292 36.78 3.66 -2.26
CA ARG A 292 37.91 2.95 -1.64
C ARG A 292 37.94 1.49 -2.04
N GLU A 293 36.78 0.86 -2.20
CA GLU A 293 36.66 -0.52 -2.67
C GLU A 293 37.07 -0.66 -4.15
N SER A 294 36.72 0.30 -5.01
CA SER A 294 37.18 0.35 -6.41
C SER A 294 38.69 0.56 -6.57
N ARG A 295 39.34 1.25 -5.62
CA ARG A 295 40.80 1.49 -5.62
C ARG A 295 41.63 0.36 -4.97
N ARG A 296 41.00 -0.56 -4.24
CA ARG A 296 41.70 -1.61 -3.44
C ARG A 296 41.97 -2.91 -4.20
N SER A 297 41.84 -2.92 -5.53
CA SER A 297 42.16 -4.10 -6.35
C SER A 297 43.63 -4.51 -6.31
N THR A 298 44.53 -3.71 -5.72
CA THR A 298 45.99 -3.94 -5.74
C THR A 298 46.73 -3.78 -4.40
N LEU A 299 46.07 -3.54 -3.26
CA LEU A 299 46.74 -3.31 -1.97
C LEU A 299 46.39 -4.36 -0.89
N PRO A 300 47.36 -4.84 -0.09
CA PRO A 300 47.10 -5.77 1.00
C PRO A 300 46.19 -5.13 2.06
N THR A 301 45.29 -5.93 2.63
CA THR A 301 44.36 -5.47 3.67
C THR A 301 45.12 -5.19 4.98
N LEU A 302 45.18 -3.93 5.39
CA LEU A 302 45.59 -3.52 6.74
C LEU A 302 44.74 -4.25 7.80
N GLY A 303 45.41 -4.98 8.70
CA GLY A 303 44.82 -5.76 9.79
C GLY A 303 45.04 -7.27 9.63
N GLY A 304 45.88 -7.86 10.49
CA GLY A 304 46.10 -9.31 10.54
C GLY A 304 44.82 -10.09 10.87
N ALA A 305 44.83 -11.41 10.70
CA ALA A 305 43.65 -12.27 10.95
C ALA A 305 43.07 -12.15 12.38
N GLY A 306 43.83 -11.61 13.33
CA GLY A 306 43.40 -11.36 14.72
C GLY A 306 42.55 -10.10 14.94
N LEU A 307 42.56 -9.10 14.05
CA LEU A 307 41.83 -7.84 14.26
C LEU A 307 40.31 -8.04 14.47
N PRO A 308 39.60 -8.85 13.66
CA PRO A 308 38.16 -9.09 13.88
C PRO A 308 37.87 -9.74 15.23
N PHE A 309 38.77 -10.60 15.71
CA PHE A 309 38.63 -11.27 17.01
C PHE A 309 38.93 -10.33 18.18
N ALA A 310 39.92 -9.43 18.04
CA ALA A 310 40.18 -8.38 19.02
C ALA A 310 38.99 -7.41 19.14
N LEU A 311 38.41 -7.01 18.01
CA LEU A 311 37.19 -6.19 17.99
C LEU A 311 35.99 -6.94 18.56
N ALA A 312 35.86 -8.25 18.30
CA ALA A 312 34.84 -9.08 18.91
C ALA A 312 34.99 -9.10 20.44
N GLY A 313 36.22 -9.30 20.95
CA GLY A 313 36.51 -9.26 22.38
C GLY A 313 36.22 -7.90 23.02
N ALA A 314 36.59 -6.80 22.36
CA ALA A 314 36.23 -5.46 22.81
C ALA A 314 34.71 -5.25 22.85
N TRP A 315 33.99 -5.73 21.83
CA TRP A 315 32.52 -5.66 21.80
C TRP A 315 31.86 -6.52 22.88
N VAL A 316 32.42 -7.68 23.21
CA VAL A 316 31.99 -8.47 24.39
C VAL A 316 32.11 -7.62 25.65
N GLY A 317 33.23 -6.90 25.83
CA GLY A 317 33.40 -5.96 26.94
C GLY A 317 32.30 -4.89 26.99
N VAL A 318 31.96 -4.30 25.85
CA VAL A 318 30.86 -3.32 25.73
C VAL A 318 29.51 -3.95 26.12
N VAL A 319 29.20 -5.15 25.62
CA VAL A 319 27.96 -5.86 25.95
C VAL A 319 27.88 -6.12 27.45
N LEU A 320 28.93 -6.70 28.06
CA LEU A 320 28.95 -6.95 29.50
C LEU A 320 28.80 -5.65 30.29
N PHE A 321 29.51 -4.59 29.89
CA PHE A 321 29.42 -3.29 30.55
C PHE A 321 27.98 -2.74 30.51
N THR A 322 27.36 -2.69 29.33
CA THR A 322 26.02 -2.12 29.15
C THR A 322 24.93 -2.92 29.88
N PHE A 323 25.00 -4.25 29.86
CA PHE A 323 23.96 -5.10 30.44
C PHE A 323 24.12 -5.34 31.94
N TRP A 324 25.34 -5.17 32.48
CA TRP A 324 25.59 -5.30 33.91
C TRP A 324 25.61 -3.97 34.67
N PHE A 325 25.64 -2.81 33.99
CA PHE A 325 25.48 -1.51 34.66
C PHE A 325 24.15 -1.46 35.46
N PRO A 326 24.15 -1.04 36.74
CA PRO A 326 25.19 -0.27 37.45
C PRO A 326 26.29 -1.07 38.19
N PHE A 327 26.42 -2.38 37.96
CA PHE A 327 27.43 -3.29 38.56
C PHE A 327 27.27 -3.52 40.08
N ASP A 328 26.06 -3.39 40.60
CA ASP A 328 25.71 -3.60 42.00
C ASP A 328 25.47 -5.09 42.34
N PHE A 329 26.45 -5.94 42.02
CA PHE A 329 26.33 -7.40 42.19
C PHE A 329 26.12 -7.81 43.64
N ARG A 330 25.03 -8.55 43.89
CA ARG A 330 24.75 -9.22 45.15
C ARG A 330 25.02 -10.72 45.01
N THR A 331 25.98 -11.21 45.79
CA THR A 331 26.43 -12.61 45.80
C THR A 331 25.75 -13.45 46.90
N ASP A 332 24.74 -12.91 47.58
CA ASP A 332 24.00 -13.62 48.61
C ASP A 332 23.28 -14.86 48.04
N GLY A 333 23.51 -16.02 48.65
CA GLY A 333 23.00 -17.29 48.14
C GLY A 333 21.47 -17.40 48.18
N ALA A 334 20.81 -16.77 49.16
CA ALA A 334 19.36 -16.75 49.24
C ALA A 334 18.75 -15.84 48.17
N PHE A 335 19.37 -14.67 47.95
CA PHE A 335 19.01 -13.73 46.88
C PHE A 335 19.11 -14.37 45.49
N ILE A 336 20.22 -15.05 45.19
CA ILE A 336 20.40 -15.73 43.90
C ILE A 336 19.38 -16.87 43.75
N ARG A 337 19.21 -17.73 44.76
CA ARG A 337 18.29 -18.87 44.70
C ARG A 337 16.84 -18.43 44.45
N ALA A 338 16.40 -17.32 45.05
CA ALA A 338 15.07 -16.77 44.84
C ALA A 338 14.80 -16.30 43.39
N ARG A 339 15.87 -16.02 42.63
CA ARG A 339 15.81 -15.48 41.26
C ARG A 339 16.18 -16.49 40.17
N LEU A 340 16.44 -17.75 40.54
CA LEU A 340 16.66 -18.84 39.58
C LEU A 340 15.36 -19.37 38.96
N ASP A 341 14.20 -18.89 39.43
CA ASP A 341 12.87 -19.18 38.88
C ASP A 341 12.74 -18.77 37.41
N PHE A 342 13.56 -17.83 36.93
CA PHE A 342 13.57 -17.40 35.52
C PHE A 342 13.81 -18.54 34.53
N ILE A 343 14.53 -19.60 34.93
CA ILE A 343 14.78 -20.79 34.07
C ILE A 343 13.47 -21.51 33.73
N GLY A 344 12.49 -21.46 34.63
CA GLY A 344 11.18 -22.08 34.45
C GLY A 344 10.14 -21.17 33.79
N ARG A 345 10.47 -19.89 33.52
CA ARG A 345 9.54 -18.95 32.88
C ARG A 345 9.34 -19.29 31.41
N LEU A 346 8.14 -19.00 30.91
CA LEU A 346 7.81 -19.22 29.51
C LEU A 346 8.40 -18.08 28.66
N PRO A 347 8.86 -18.37 27.42
CA PRO A 347 9.23 -17.31 26.48
C PRO A 347 8.14 -16.23 26.33
N PHE A 348 8.54 -14.97 26.27
CA PHE A 348 7.66 -13.80 26.18
C PHE A 348 6.71 -13.56 27.37
N GLU A 349 6.78 -14.33 28.46
CA GLU A 349 5.93 -14.12 29.64
C GLU A 349 6.13 -12.74 30.28
N VAL A 350 7.39 -12.30 30.43
CA VAL A 350 7.70 -10.96 30.97
C VAL A 350 7.26 -9.84 30.02
N TYR A 351 7.32 -10.09 28.72
CA TYR A 351 6.96 -9.12 27.69
C TYR A 351 5.45 -8.89 27.62
N TYR A 352 4.65 -9.91 27.96
CA TYR A 352 3.18 -9.81 28.03
C TYR A 352 2.69 -8.79 29.05
N PHE A 353 3.38 -8.64 30.18
CA PHE A 353 2.99 -7.71 31.24
C PHE A 353 3.54 -6.28 31.04
N GLY A 354 4.35 -6.06 30.01
CA GLY A 354 4.87 -4.75 29.64
C GLY A 354 4.00 -4.06 28.58
N THR A 355 4.32 -2.81 28.27
CA THR A 355 3.73 -2.14 27.09
C THR A 355 4.33 -2.70 25.80
N GLU A 356 3.56 -2.69 24.71
CA GLU A 356 3.96 -3.17 23.38
C GLU A 356 5.22 -2.45 22.91
N PHE A 357 5.29 -1.14 23.16
CA PHE A 357 6.44 -0.32 22.83
C PHE A 357 7.71 -0.75 23.59
N ARG A 358 7.59 -0.99 24.90
CA ARG A 358 8.72 -1.49 25.71
C ARG A 358 9.15 -2.88 25.25
N ALA A 359 8.19 -3.77 25.00
CA ALA A 359 8.43 -5.12 24.50
C ALA A 359 9.25 -5.09 23.20
N VAL A 360 8.82 -4.32 22.20
CA VAL A 360 9.56 -4.22 20.93
C VAL A 360 10.92 -3.55 21.11
N THR A 361 11.03 -2.55 21.98
CA THR A 361 12.30 -1.90 22.29
C THR A 361 13.30 -2.89 22.88
N GLU A 362 12.90 -3.74 23.83
CA GLU A 362 13.77 -4.77 24.40
C GLU A 362 14.11 -5.87 23.38
N VAL A 363 13.16 -6.29 22.52
CA VAL A 363 13.47 -7.21 21.41
C VAL A 363 14.56 -6.63 20.50
N LEU A 364 14.41 -5.38 20.07
CA LEU A 364 15.39 -4.73 19.19
C LEU A 364 16.72 -4.53 19.90
N ARG A 365 16.71 -4.07 21.16
CA ARG A 365 17.91 -3.86 21.96
C ARG A 365 18.71 -5.16 22.09
N LYS A 366 18.07 -6.25 22.52
CA LYS A 366 18.73 -7.56 22.73
C LYS A 366 19.25 -8.15 21.41
N THR A 367 18.48 -8.06 20.33
CA THR A 367 18.90 -8.60 19.02
C THR A 367 20.02 -7.77 18.38
N LEU A 368 19.89 -6.43 18.38
CA LEU A 368 20.84 -5.52 17.72
C LEU A 368 22.16 -5.38 18.47
N PHE A 369 22.21 -5.46 19.81
CA PHE A 369 23.48 -5.42 20.55
C PHE A 369 24.35 -6.66 20.27
N PHE A 370 23.74 -7.82 19.99
CA PHE A 370 24.48 -9.07 19.76
C PHE A 370 24.78 -9.33 18.28
N ALA A 371 24.06 -8.70 17.35
CA ALA A 371 24.33 -8.84 15.91
C ALA A 371 25.77 -8.42 15.48
N PRO A 372 26.37 -7.32 15.98
CA PRO A 372 27.75 -6.95 15.67
C PRO A 372 28.77 -8.02 16.06
N LEU A 373 28.57 -8.69 17.21
CA LEU A 373 29.43 -9.79 17.63
C LEU A 373 29.43 -10.91 16.59
N GLY A 374 28.24 -11.34 16.15
CA GLY A 374 28.10 -12.32 15.08
C GLY A 374 28.80 -11.90 13.79
N ALA A 375 28.66 -10.63 13.40
CA ALA A 375 29.29 -10.09 12.20
C ALA A 375 30.83 -10.09 12.28
N LEU A 376 31.39 -9.69 13.42
CA LEU A 376 32.84 -9.68 13.68
C LEU A 376 33.41 -11.10 13.69
N LEU A 377 32.71 -12.05 14.31
CA LEU A 377 33.10 -13.47 14.28
C LEU A 377 33.05 -14.06 12.86
N ALA A 378 32.02 -13.74 12.07
CA ALA A 378 31.94 -14.16 10.67
C ALA A 378 33.09 -13.60 9.84
N TRP A 379 33.46 -12.34 10.08
CA TRP A 379 34.61 -11.70 9.44
C TRP A 379 35.93 -12.38 9.83
N GLY A 380 36.15 -12.67 11.10
CA GLY A 380 37.32 -13.40 11.60
C GLY A 380 37.43 -14.80 10.98
N VAL A 381 36.35 -15.59 11.03
CA VAL A 381 36.31 -16.95 10.45
C VAL A 381 36.58 -16.93 8.95
N ALA A 382 36.06 -15.94 8.21
CA ALA A 382 36.30 -15.82 6.77
C ALA A 382 37.78 -15.56 6.42
N ARG A 383 38.53 -14.91 7.31
CA ARG A 383 39.95 -14.58 7.16
C ARG A 383 40.90 -15.72 7.51
N LEU A 384 40.43 -16.72 8.27
CA LEU A 384 41.25 -17.87 8.64
C LEU A 384 41.52 -18.81 7.45
N PRO A 385 42.68 -19.51 7.44
CA PRO A 385 42.96 -20.58 6.48
C PRO A 385 41.90 -21.68 6.54
N TRP A 386 41.64 -22.35 5.41
CA TRP A 386 40.58 -23.37 5.28
C TRP A 386 40.55 -24.39 6.43
N ARG A 387 41.72 -24.92 6.82
CA ARG A 387 41.89 -25.88 7.93
C ARG A 387 41.30 -25.42 9.28
N TRP A 388 41.30 -24.13 9.56
CA TRP A 388 40.83 -23.56 10.83
C TRP A 388 39.40 -23.03 10.78
N ARG A 389 38.78 -22.97 9.59
CA ARG A 389 37.42 -22.40 9.44
C ARG A 389 36.35 -23.23 10.13
N GLY A 390 36.47 -24.56 10.12
CA GLY A 390 35.53 -25.48 10.78
C GLY A 390 35.55 -25.32 12.31
N PRO A 391 36.71 -25.52 12.98
CA PRO A 391 36.83 -25.31 14.42
C PRO A 391 36.47 -23.88 14.86
N ALA A 392 36.91 -22.87 14.13
CA ALA A 392 36.59 -21.47 14.46
C ALA A 392 35.09 -21.15 14.26
N PHE A 393 34.41 -21.80 13.31
CA PHE A 393 32.96 -21.71 13.20
C PHE A 393 32.28 -22.34 14.42
N GLY A 394 32.71 -23.53 14.84
CA GLY A 394 32.20 -24.17 16.07
C GLY A 394 32.38 -23.29 17.31
N LEU A 395 33.57 -22.71 17.49
CA LEU A 395 33.85 -21.79 18.59
C LEU A 395 33.01 -20.51 18.51
N ALA A 396 32.81 -19.96 17.31
CA ALA A 396 31.94 -18.81 17.12
C ALA A 396 30.48 -19.12 17.49
N MET A 397 29.94 -20.29 17.11
CA MET A 397 28.58 -20.69 17.48
C MET A 397 28.45 -20.88 18.99
N LEU A 398 29.45 -21.50 19.63
CA LEU A 398 29.49 -21.64 21.08
C LEU A 398 29.53 -20.28 21.78
N ALA A 399 30.38 -19.36 21.33
CA ALA A 399 30.48 -18.01 21.90
C ALA A 399 29.16 -17.23 21.77
N LEU A 400 28.47 -17.35 20.63
CA LEU A 400 27.17 -16.70 20.42
C LEU A 400 26.06 -17.26 21.30
N ALA A 401 26.12 -18.54 21.67
CA ALA A 401 25.15 -19.15 22.59
C ALA A 401 25.50 -18.89 24.07
N ALA A 402 26.78 -18.93 24.40
CA ALA A 402 27.28 -18.82 25.77
C ALA A 402 27.26 -17.39 26.30
N LEU A 403 27.61 -16.37 25.48
CA LEU A 403 27.67 -15.00 25.96
C LEU A 403 26.32 -14.46 26.46
N PRO A 404 25.19 -14.62 25.74
CA PRO A 404 23.89 -14.26 26.27
C PRO A 404 23.59 -14.94 27.62
N ALA A 405 23.97 -16.22 27.78
CA ALA A 405 23.76 -16.93 29.04
C ALA A 405 24.59 -16.33 30.18
N VAL A 406 25.83 -15.94 29.91
CA VAL A 406 26.69 -15.22 30.88
C VAL A 406 26.06 -13.88 31.27
N VAL A 407 25.50 -13.14 30.30
CA VAL A 407 24.83 -11.87 30.57
C VAL A 407 23.64 -12.07 31.51
N GLU A 408 22.72 -12.97 31.17
CA GLU A 408 21.51 -13.23 31.96
C GLU A 408 21.83 -13.82 33.34
N LEU A 409 22.80 -14.74 33.44
CA LEU A 409 23.27 -15.25 34.73
C LEU A 409 23.87 -14.15 35.62
N GLY A 410 24.61 -13.20 35.03
CA GLY A 410 25.08 -12.02 35.75
C GLY A 410 23.93 -11.12 36.21
N GLN A 411 22.85 -11.01 35.43
CA GLN A 411 21.68 -10.22 35.80
C GLN A 411 20.87 -10.82 36.95
N VAL A 412 20.93 -12.13 37.18
CA VAL A 412 20.35 -12.76 38.39
C VAL A 412 20.91 -12.12 39.66
N MET A 413 22.19 -11.75 39.64
CA MET A 413 22.92 -11.16 40.76
C MET A 413 22.72 -9.64 40.88
N LEU A 414 22.01 -9.00 39.94
CA LEU A 414 21.79 -7.55 39.92
C LEU A 414 20.36 -7.21 40.38
N PRO A 415 20.17 -6.50 41.51
CA PRO A 415 18.87 -6.13 42.06
C PRO A 415 17.91 -5.47 41.08
N GLU A 416 18.41 -4.51 40.29
CA GLU A 416 17.62 -3.70 39.37
C GLU A 416 17.35 -4.37 38.02
N LYS A 417 17.93 -5.57 37.78
CA LYS A 417 17.75 -6.32 36.53
C LYS A 417 16.88 -7.55 36.76
N ILE A 418 16.22 -7.96 35.68
CA ILE A 418 15.42 -9.18 35.64
C ILE A 418 16.07 -10.06 34.58
N ALA A 419 16.55 -11.24 34.99
CA ALA A 419 17.00 -12.25 34.06
C ALA A 419 15.79 -12.91 33.39
N ASP A 420 15.89 -13.20 32.09
CA ASP A 420 14.80 -13.78 31.32
C ASP A 420 15.29 -14.71 30.19
N THR A 421 14.63 -15.85 30.03
CA THR A 421 14.97 -16.84 28.99
C THR A 421 14.68 -16.33 27.58
N THR A 422 13.73 -15.40 27.41
CA THR A 422 13.42 -14.76 26.13
C THR A 422 14.58 -13.86 25.72
N ASP A 423 15.13 -13.08 26.66
CA ASP A 423 16.25 -12.19 26.41
C ASP A 423 17.50 -12.97 25.96
N TRP A 424 17.76 -14.10 26.61
CA TRP A 424 18.79 -15.05 26.19
C TRP A 424 18.60 -15.52 24.74
N LEU A 425 17.39 -15.98 24.41
CA LEU A 425 17.04 -16.48 23.07
C LEU A 425 17.17 -15.39 22.01
N LEU A 426 16.67 -14.19 22.29
CA LEU A 426 16.70 -13.04 21.37
C LEU A 426 18.13 -12.58 21.09
N ALA A 427 18.97 -12.49 22.12
CA ALA A 427 20.38 -12.15 21.98
C ALA A 427 21.14 -13.20 21.15
N TRP A 428 20.88 -14.50 21.39
CA TRP A 428 21.46 -15.58 20.59
C TRP A 428 21.03 -15.49 19.11
N LEU A 429 19.74 -15.32 18.84
CA LEU A 429 19.20 -15.15 17.48
C LEU A 429 19.78 -13.91 16.78
N GLY A 430 19.93 -12.80 17.50
CA GLY A 430 20.57 -11.57 16.99
C GLY A 430 22.02 -11.83 16.56
N GLY A 431 22.79 -12.53 17.39
CA GLY A 431 24.14 -12.97 17.05
C GLY A 431 24.20 -13.87 15.81
N LEU A 432 23.31 -14.86 15.72
CA LEU A 432 23.21 -15.75 14.55
C LEU A 432 22.84 -14.97 13.27
N ALA A 433 21.90 -14.04 13.36
CA ALA A 433 21.49 -13.19 12.24
C ALA A 433 22.66 -12.32 11.76
N GLY A 434 23.38 -11.67 12.68
CA GLY A 434 24.59 -10.90 12.38
C GLY A 434 25.67 -11.73 11.69
N TYR A 435 25.93 -12.95 12.19
CA TYR A 435 26.87 -13.88 11.58
C TYR A 435 26.44 -14.28 10.15
N ALA A 436 25.18 -14.63 9.96
CA ALA A 436 24.63 -15.05 8.67
C ALA A 436 24.68 -13.93 7.62
N VAL A 437 24.28 -12.71 7.99
CA VAL A 437 24.30 -11.52 7.12
C VAL A 437 25.74 -11.18 6.74
N ALA A 438 26.65 -11.07 7.71
CA ALA A 438 28.06 -10.76 7.44
C ALA A 438 28.72 -11.83 6.56
N ARG A 439 28.49 -13.12 6.85
CA ARG A 439 28.99 -14.23 6.01
C ARG A 439 28.49 -14.13 4.56
N ARG A 440 27.23 -13.75 4.34
CA ARG A 440 26.69 -13.50 2.99
C ARG A 440 27.35 -12.32 2.32
N VAL A 441 27.47 -11.17 2.99
CA VAL A 441 28.13 -9.97 2.45
C VAL A 441 29.58 -10.28 2.07
N LEU A 442 30.31 -11.00 2.92
CA LEU A 442 31.71 -11.37 2.68
C LEU A 442 31.86 -12.31 1.48
N ARG A 443 30.92 -13.24 1.28
CA ARG A 443 30.92 -14.21 0.16
C ARG A 443 30.31 -13.70 -1.14
N ALA A 444 29.52 -12.63 -1.09
CA ALA A 444 28.86 -12.10 -2.28
C ALA A 444 29.88 -11.55 -3.30
N PRO A 445 29.74 -11.90 -4.60
CA PRO A 445 30.63 -11.41 -5.65
C PRO A 445 30.53 -9.88 -5.79
N ARG A 446 31.66 -9.25 -6.12
CA ARG A 446 31.81 -7.78 -6.11
C ARG A 446 31.27 -7.10 -7.36
N LEU A 447 31.35 -7.77 -8.52
CA LEU A 447 30.81 -7.30 -9.79
C LEU A 447 29.55 -8.10 -10.12
N ALA A 448 28.49 -7.42 -10.54
CA ALA A 448 27.39 -8.07 -11.21
C ALA A 448 27.87 -8.46 -12.62
N GLU A 449 27.92 -9.74 -12.95
CA GLU A 449 27.91 -10.09 -14.37
C GLU A 449 26.62 -9.49 -14.96
N PRO A 450 26.69 -8.73 -16.07
CA PRO A 450 25.49 -8.21 -16.71
C PRO A 450 24.65 -9.41 -17.16
N GLY A 451 23.63 -9.72 -16.37
CA GLY A 451 22.69 -10.80 -16.66
C GLY A 451 22.15 -10.60 -18.06
N ARG A 452 22.45 -11.57 -18.93
CA ARG A 452 22.04 -11.65 -20.33
C ARG A 452 20.53 -11.40 -20.43
N ARG A 453 20.14 -10.14 -20.62
CA ARG A 453 18.77 -9.77 -21.01
C ARG A 453 18.58 -10.39 -22.38
N VAL A 454 17.93 -11.55 -22.42
CA VAL A 454 17.40 -12.11 -23.65
C VAL A 454 16.33 -11.13 -24.12
N VAL A 455 16.74 -10.17 -24.95
CA VAL A 455 15.84 -9.37 -25.77
C VAL A 455 15.28 -10.34 -26.80
N ARG A 456 14.11 -10.92 -26.49
CA ARG A 456 13.32 -11.65 -27.47
C ARG A 456 12.73 -10.60 -28.42
N SER A 457 13.44 -10.29 -29.49
CA SER A 457 12.90 -9.53 -30.61
C SER A 457 12.02 -10.46 -31.44
N GLU A 458 10.73 -10.53 -31.13
CA GLU A 458 9.74 -11.00 -32.11
C GLU A 458 9.58 -9.90 -33.17
N SER A 459 10.11 -10.16 -34.36
CA SER A 459 9.89 -9.35 -35.56
C SER A 459 8.41 -9.45 -35.95
N LEU A 460 7.70 -8.33 -35.86
CA LEU A 460 6.35 -8.16 -36.42
C LEU A 460 6.44 -7.35 -37.73
N PRO A 461 5.55 -7.60 -38.71
CA PRO A 461 5.55 -6.93 -40.00
C PRO A 461 5.32 -5.42 -39.89
N PRO A 462 5.77 -4.62 -40.88
CA PRO A 462 5.73 -3.16 -40.81
C PRO A 462 4.29 -2.63 -40.71
N ALA A 463 4.01 -1.82 -39.69
CA ALA A 463 2.71 -1.21 -39.47
C ALA A 463 2.56 0.10 -40.28
N ARG A 464 1.43 0.26 -40.97
CA ARG A 464 1.00 1.52 -41.63
C ARG A 464 0.99 2.69 -40.63
N PRO A 465 1.20 3.94 -41.07
CA PRO A 465 1.31 5.11 -40.18
C PRO A 465 0.01 5.38 -39.38
N ALA A 466 0.07 5.18 -38.06
CA ALA A 466 -1.05 5.28 -37.11
C ALA A 466 -1.67 6.69 -36.91
N ARG A 467 -1.22 7.71 -37.65
CA ARG A 467 -1.81 9.06 -37.64
C ARG A 467 -2.97 9.19 -38.64
N ALA A 468 -2.80 8.67 -39.86
CA ALA A 468 -3.83 8.71 -40.91
C ALA A 468 -5.09 7.91 -40.50
N SER A 469 -4.94 6.78 -39.81
CA SER A 469 -6.07 5.96 -39.34
C SER A 469 -6.89 6.61 -38.22
N ARG A 470 -6.31 7.48 -37.39
CA ARG A 470 -7.02 8.16 -36.30
C ARG A 470 -7.84 9.35 -36.78
N ALA A 471 -7.30 10.13 -37.71
CA ALA A 471 -8.02 11.24 -38.34
C ALA A 471 -9.23 10.73 -39.13
N LEU A 472 -9.06 9.65 -39.89
CA LEU A 472 -10.17 9.02 -40.60
C LEU A 472 -11.24 8.46 -39.65
N HIS A 473 -10.83 7.80 -38.56
CA HIS A 473 -11.79 7.30 -37.58
C HIS A 473 -12.54 8.44 -36.89
N PHE A 474 -11.86 9.53 -36.53
CA PHE A 474 -12.51 10.72 -36.00
C PHE A 474 -13.53 11.28 -36.99
N ALA A 475 -13.14 11.55 -38.24
CA ALA A 475 -14.05 12.09 -39.25
C ALA A 475 -15.26 11.17 -39.50
N ALA A 476 -15.04 9.85 -39.61
CA ALA A 476 -16.09 8.88 -39.85
C ALA A 476 -17.04 8.72 -38.65
N SER A 477 -16.51 8.60 -37.43
CA SER A 477 -17.32 8.42 -36.22
C SER A 477 -18.09 9.68 -35.86
N THR A 478 -17.46 10.85 -35.91
CA THR A 478 -18.13 12.14 -35.67
C THR A 478 -19.16 12.43 -36.76
N GLY A 479 -18.85 12.17 -38.04
CA GLY A 479 -19.80 12.36 -39.14
C GLY A 479 -21.01 11.42 -39.05
N ALA A 480 -20.79 10.14 -38.74
CA ALA A 480 -21.87 9.17 -38.55
C ALA A 480 -22.75 9.51 -37.34
N LEU A 481 -22.14 9.93 -36.22
CA LEU A 481 -22.86 10.35 -35.03
C LEU A 481 -23.65 11.65 -35.27
N ALA A 482 -23.06 12.62 -35.97
CA ALA A 482 -23.75 13.86 -36.35
C ALA A 482 -24.96 13.57 -37.25
N ALA A 483 -24.82 12.68 -38.24
CA ALA A 483 -25.93 12.26 -39.08
C ALA A 483 -27.02 11.54 -38.26
N ALA A 484 -26.66 10.66 -37.33
CA ALA A 484 -27.61 9.96 -36.47
C ALA A 484 -28.37 10.93 -35.56
N ILE A 485 -27.69 11.90 -34.95
CA ILE A 485 -28.29 12.95 -34.11
C ILE A 485 -29.24 13.82 -34.96
N PHE A 486 -28.78 14.27 -36.13
CA PHE A 486 -29.55 15.13 -37.02
C PHE A 486 -30.82 14.45 -37.55
N ILE A 487 -30.73 13.17 -37.93
CA ILE A 487 -31.87 12.37 -38.38
C ILE A 487 -32.79 12.11 -37.18
N GLY A 488 -32.24 11.67 -36.04
CA GLY A 488 -32.99 11.37 -34.83
C GLY A 488 -33.84 12.54 -34.33
N ALA A 489 -33.29 13.76 -34.34
CA ALA A 489 -34.02 14.96 -33.95
C ALA A 489 -35.26 15.27 -34.82
N ARG A 490 -35.39 14.63 -36.00
CA ARG A 490 -36.51 14.82 -36.95
C ARG A 490 -37.51 13.67 -36.98
N LEU A 491 -37.27 12.60 -36.22
CA LEU A 491 -38.16 11.44 -36.21
C LEU A 491 -39.26 11.64 -35.17
N ASP A 492 -40.51 11.43 -35.58
CA ASP A 492 -41.69 11.68 -34.73
C ASP A 492 -41.77 10.79 -33.48
N PHE A 493 -41.07 9.66 -33.48
CA PHE A 493 -41.03 8.75 -32.33
C PHE A 493 -39.98 9.15 -31.27
N VAL A 494 -39.08 10.09 -31.57
CA VAL A 494 -38.04 10.54 -30.63
C VAL A 494 -38.66 11.51 -29.61
N PRO A 495 -38.42 11.33 -28.30
CA PRO A 495 -39.00 12.20 -27.27
C PRO A 495 -38.73 13.68 -27.51
N TYR A 496 -39.69 14.53 -27.19
CA TYR A 496 -39.64 15.97 -27.41
C TYR A 496 -38.35 16.62 -26.86
N ASN A 497 -37.96 16.29 -25.62
CA ASN A 497 -36.72 16.78 -25.00
C ASN A 497 -35.44 16.44 -25.77
N VAL A 498 -35.44 15.36 -26.56
CA VAL A 498 -34.30 14.97 -27.40
C VAL A 498 -34.35 15.68 -28.76
N ARG A 499 -35.55 16.01 -29.25
CA ARG A 499 -35.73 16.77 -30.51
C ARG A 499 -35.39 18.25 -30.33
N GLU A 500 -35.70 18.82 -29.17
CA GLU A 500 -35.37 20.21 -28.81
C GLU A 500 -33.98 20.39 -28.23
N LEU A 501 -33.23 19.30 -28.06
CA LEU A 501 -31.87 19.36 -27.55
C LEU A 501 -30.95 20.18 -28.47
N LEU A 502 -31.22 20.20 -29.79
CA LEU A 502 -30.41 20.93 -30.76
C LEU A 502 -30.91 22.37 -30.90
N ASP A 503 -29.98 23.33 -30.95
CA ASP A 503 -30.32 24.71 -31.29
C ASP A 503 -31.06 24.77 -32.66
N PRO A 504 -32.32 25.25 -32.69
CA PRO A 504 -33.13 25.29 -33.90
C PRO A 504 -32.57 26.24 -34.97
N GLY A 505 -31.74 27.22 -34.60
CA GLY A 505 -31.14 28.17 -35.55
C GLY A 505 -30.18 27.51 -36.54
N HIS A 506 -29.44 26.48 -36.10
CA HIS A 506 -28.40 25.83 -36.91
C HIS A 506 -28.29 24.32 -36.66
N ALA A 507 -29.41 23.59 -36.74
CA ALA A 507 -29.52 22.17 -36.38
C ALA A 507 -28.43 21.24 -36.98
N GLY A 508 -27.92 21.52 -38.18
CA GLY A 508 -26.83 20.75 -38.79
C GLY A 508 -25.48 20.97 -38.10
N LEU A 509 -25.14 22.22 -37.79
CA LEU A 509 -23.93 22.57 -37.04
C LEU A 509 -24.04 22.09 -35.60
N ALA A 510 -25.20 22.26 -34.96
CA ALA A 510 -25.48 21.78 -33.61
C ALA A 510 -25.27 20.26 -33.48
N ALA A 511 -25.78 19.47 -34.44
CA ALA A 511 -25.57 18.03 -34.45
C ALA A 511 -24.08 17.64 -34.62
N LEU A 512 -23.32 18.40 -35.42
CA LEU A 512 -21.89 18.19 -35.60
C LEU A 512 -21.10 18.53 -34.32
N LEU A 513 -21.42 19.65 -33.68
CA LEU A 513 -20.79 20.09 -32.42
C LEU A 513 -21.10 19.13 -31.27
N LEU A 514 -22.34 18.64 -31.16
CA LEU A 514 -22.71 17.61 -30.18
C LEU A 514 -21.97 16.29 -30.43
N ALA A 515 -21.86 15.86 -31.69
CA ALA A 515 -21.07 14.67 -32.04
C ALA A 515 -19.58 14.85 -31.70
N ALA A 516 -19.03 16.03 -31.95
CA ALA A 516 -17.66 16.37 -31.58
C ALA A 516 -17.47 16.38 -30.06
N ALA A 517 -18.45 16.89 -29.29
CA ALA A 517 -18.46 16.84 -27.83
C ALA A 517 -18.45 15.40 -27.33
N CYS A 518 -19.32 14.51 -27.85
CA CYS A 518 -19.32 13.10 -27.48
C CYS A 518 -17.96 12.41 -27.76
N TYR A 519 -17.36 12.67 -28.92
CA TYR A 519 -16.04 12.12 -29.24
C TYR A 519 -14.96 12.67 -28.30
N TRP A 520 -14.97 13.98 -28.04
CA TRP A 520 -14.03 14.65 -27.13
C TRP A 520 -14.11 14.09 -25.70
N LEU A 521 -15.33 13.99 -25.16
CA LEU A 521 -15.63 13.42 -23.85
C LEU A 521 -15.09 11.99 -23.72
N ALA A 522 -15.29 11.16 -24.75
CA ALA A 522 -14.84 9.77 -24.75
C ALA A 522 -13.31 9.58 -24.87
N VAL A 523 -12.62 10.45 -25.61
CA VAL A 523 -11.25 10.19 -26.10
C VAL A 523 -10.17 10.99 -25.38
N PHE A 524 -10.43 12.25 -25.03
CA PHE A 524 -9.39 13.13 -24.50
C PHE A 524 -8.78 12.65 -23.17
N PRO A 525 -9.56 12.10 -22.21
CA PRO A 525 -8.96 11.55 -20.99
C PRO A 525 -8.08 10.32 -21.25
N VAL A 526 -8.41 9.51 -22.26
CA VAL A 526 -7.55 8.40 -22.71
C VAL A 526 -6.24 8.92 -23.30
N TRP A 527 -6.30 10.03 -24.05
CA TRP A 527 -5.11 10.71 -24.55
C TRP A 527 -4.23 11.23 -23.40
N LEU A 528 -4.83 11.86 -22.37
CA LEU A 528 -4.11 12.33 -21.17
C LEU A 528 -3.42 11.17 -20.45
N ALA A 529 -4.12 10.06 -20.27
CA ALA A 529 -3.57 8.85 -19.66
C ALA A 529 -2.31 8.38 -20.41
N ARG A 530 -2.34 8.38 -21.75
CA ARG A 530 -1.25 7.90 -22.59
C ARG A 530 0.00 8.77 -22.58
N ARG A 531 -0.10 10.05 -22.24
CA ARG A 531 1.07 10.96 -22.21
C ARG A 531 2.14 10.41 -21.26
N GLU A 532 3.38 10.37 -21.71
CA GLU A 532 4.50 9.88 -20.90
C GLU A 532 5.08 11.06 -20.11
N VAL A 533 4.63 11.23 -18.86
CA VAL A 533 5.22 12.17 -17.90
C VAL A 533 5.52 11.48 -16.56
N PRO A 534 6.56 11.92 -15.84
CA PRO A 534 6.90 11.43 -14.50
C PRO A 534 5.73 11.54 -13.52
N GLY A 535 5.74 10.69 -12.48
CA GLY A 535 4.69 10.67 -11.44
C GLY A 535 4.44 12.04 -10.78
N PRO A 536 5.47 12.76 -10.30
CA PRO A 536 5.28 14.07 -9.68
C PRO A 536 4.68 15.11 -10.63
N VAL A 537 5.13 15.13 -11.89
CA VAL A 537 4.60 16.04 -12.92
C VAL A 537 3.12 15.74 -13.22
N ARG A 538 2.69 14.48 -13.06
CA ARG A 538 1.29 14.09 -13.29
C ARG A 538 0.32 14.82 -12.37
N ILE A 539 0.72 15.09 -11.13
CA ILE A 539 -0.12 15.70 -10.10
C ILE A 539 -0.62 17.09 -10.55
N GLY A 540 0.22 17.87 -11.25
CA GLY A 540 -0.19 19.15 -11.85
C GLY A 540 -0.73 19.01 -13.27
N PHE A 541 -0.14 18.13 -14.08
CA PHE A 541 -0.51 17.98 -15.50
C PHE A 541 -1.95 17.47 -15.69
N LEU A 542 -2.41 16.55 -14.82
CA LEU A 542 -3.74 15.95 -14.99
C LEU A 542 -4.87 16.93 -14.66
N PRO A 543 -4.91 17.62 -13.50
CA PRO A 543 -5.96 18.60 -13.23
C PRO A 543 -6.04 19.69 -14.30
N LEU A 544 -4.90 20.24 -14.73
CA LEU A 544 -4.87 21.24 -15.81
C LEU A 544 -5.43 20.66 -17.13
N GLY A 545 -5.05 19.43 -17.46
CA GLY A 545 -5.61 18.73 -18.62
C GLY A 545 -7.13 18.53 -18.51
N LEU A 546 -7.64 18.20 -17.32
CA LEU A 546 -9.07 18.01 -17.09
C LEU A 546 -9.87 19.33 -17.09
N LEU A 547 -9.25 20.46 -16.73
CA LEU A 547 -9.85 21.79 -16.92
C LEU A 547 -9.98 22.13 -18.41
N VAL A 548 -8.94 21.88 -19.21
CA VAL A 548 -9.00 22.03 -20.68
C VAL A 548 -10.06 21.11 -21.29
N TYR A 549 -10.13 19.87 -20.81
CA TYR A 549 -11.15 18.90 -21.18
C TYR A 549 -12.57 19.44 -20.96
N GLY A 550 -12.85 19.92 -19.75
CA GLY A 550 -14.15 20.48 -19.39
C GLY A 550 -14.46 21.75 -20.17
N GLY A 551 -13.50 22.66 -20.33
CA GLY A 551 -13.71 23.93 -21.02
C GLY A 551 -14.01 23.76 -22.51
N VAL A 552 -13.25 22.91 -23.21
CA VAL A 552 -13.53 22.61 -24.62
C VAL A 552 -14.87 21.88 -24.78
N ALA A 553 -15.18 20.95 -23.88
CA ALA A 553 -16.47 20.27 -23.91
C ALA A 553 -17.63 21.25 -23.70
N PHE A 554 -17.50 22.20 -22.76
CA PHE A 554 -18.48 23.24 -22.55
C PHE A 554 -18.68 24.11 -23.79
N LEU A 555 -17.61 24.61 -24.42
CA LEU A 555 -17.73 25.42 -25.64
C LEU A 555 -18.41 24.66 -26.80
N LEU A 556 -18.20 23.34 -26.90
CA LEU A 556 -18.87 22.51 -27.89
C LEU A 556 -20.35 22.30 -27.55
N LEU A 557 -20.70 22.18 -26.26
CA LEU A 557 -22.07 22.01 -25.80
C LEU A 557 -22.86 23.32 -25.91
N ASP A 558 -22.27 24.45 -25.49
CA ASP A 558 -22.83 25.81 -25.58
C ASP A 558 -23.24 26.17 -27.02
N GLY A 559 -22.44 25.76 -28.01
CA GLY A 559 -22.79 25.94 -29.43
C GLY A 559 -23.72 24.86 -30.02
N ALA A 560 -24.03 23.79 -29.27
CA ALA A 560 -24.78 22.64 -29.77
C ALA A 560 -26.19 22.51 -29.20
N VAL A 561 -26.39 22.92 -27.94
CA VAL A 561 -27.65 22.70 -27.23
C VAL A 561 -28.25 24.00 -26.72
N ALA A 562 -29.57 24.00 -26.52
CA ALA A 562 -30.26 25.16 -25.94
C ALA A 562 -29.82 25.42 -24.49
N ASP A 563 -29.77 26.70 -24.09
CA ASP A 563 -29.38 27.12 -22.74
C ASP A 563 -30.22 26.44 -21.64
N GLU A 564 -31.53 26.28 -21.87
CA GLU A 564 -32.44 25.60 -20.94
C GLU A 564 -31.97 24.16 -20.65
N SER A 565 -31.48 23.45 -21.67
CA SER A 565 -30.93 22.09 -21.50
C SER A 565 -29.61 22.07 -20.73
N LEU A 566 -28.82 23.15 -20.78
CA LEU A 566 -27.62 23.28 -19.96
C LEU A 566 -28.00 23.53 -18.49
N PHE A 567 -28.98 24.40 -18.25
CA PHE A 567 -29.46 24.74 -16.91
C PHE A 567 -30.16 23.57 -16.21
N ASP A 568 -30.80 22.67 -16.96
CA ASP A 568 -31.40 21.45 -16.40
C ASP A 568 -30.38 20.58 -15.63
N LEU A 569 -29.09 20.59 -16.02
CA LEU A 569 -28.05 19.83 -15.33
C LEU A 569 -27.29 20.61 -14.27
N VAL A 570 -26.86 21.84 -14.57
CA VAL A 570 -25.98 22.61 -13.67
C VAL A 570 -26.67 23.72 -12.89
N GLY A 571 -27.96 23.95 -13.14
CA GLY A 571 -28.73 25.06 -12.61
C GLY A 571 -28.58 26.33 -13.44
N SER A 572 -29.58 27.20 -13.37
CA SER A 572 -29.45 28.57 -13.88
C SER A 572 -28.40 29.34 -13.07
N PRO A 573 -27.65 30.27 -13.68
CA PRO A 573 -26.69 31.12 -12.96
C PRO A 573 -27.33 31.87 -11.79
N ILE A 574 -26.67 31.89 -10.63
CA ILE A 574 -27.13 32.57 -9.40
C ILE A 574 -26.11 33.57 -8.83
N LEU A 575 -24.91 33.63 -9.40
CA LEU A 575 -23.81 34.49 -8.92
C LEU A 575 -23.71 35.81 -9.71
N ASP A 576 -24.60 36.04 -10.70
CA ASP A 576 -24.63 37.22 -11.57
C ASP A 576 -23.31 37.51 -12.30
N TRP A 577 -22.57 36.46 -12.67
CA TRP A 577 -21.33 36.61 -13.44
C TRP A 577 -21.64 37.01 -14.89
N PRO A 578 -20.77 37.81 -15.54
CA PRO A 578 -21.01 38.26 -16.90
C PRO A 578 -21.00 37.10 -17.89
N GLY A 579 -22.01 37.01 -18.75
CA GLY A 579 -22.07 36.00 -19.81
C GLY A 579 -22.13 34.56 -19.28
N GLN A 580 -21.51 33.62 -19.99
CA GLN A 580 -21.58 32.18 -19.71
C GLN A 580 -20.51 31.67 -18.72
N TRP A 581 -19.82 32.55 -17.98
CA TRP A 581 -18.71 32.14 -17.11
C TRP A 581 -19.12 31.23 -15.95
N GLU A 582 -20.23 31.53 -15.28
CA GLU A 582 -20.74 30.69 -14.18
C GLU A 582 -21.18 29.32 -14.72
N THR A 583 -22.05 29.31 -15.73
CA THR A 583 -22.52 28.09 -16.42
C THR A 583 -21.34 27.23 -16.85
N GLY A 584 -20.34 27.85 -17.50
CA GLY A 584 -19.16 27.18 -18.01
C GLY A 584 -18.31 26.54 -16.91
N LEU A 585 -18.08 27.22 -15.79
CA LEU A 585 -17.31 26.65 -14.68
C LEU A 585 -18.06 25.52 -13.97
N ARG A 586 -19.39 25.63 -13.82
CA ARG A 586 -20.21 24.54 -13.27
C ARG A 586 -20.16 23.30 -14.18
N TRP A 587 -20.22 23.49 -15.50
CA TRP A 587 -20.04 22.40 -16.48
C TRP A 587 -18.63 21.81 -16.43
N VAL A 588 -17.59 22.63 -16.35
CA VAL A 588 -16.22 22.15 -16.17
C VAL A 588 -16.13 21.26 -14.94
N ALA A 589 -16.68 21.69 -13.81
CA ALA A 589 -16.68 20.94 -12.56
C ALA A 589 -17.46 19.62 -12.68
N LEU A 590 -18.65 19.62 -13.30
CA LEU A 590 -19.42 18.40 -13.58
C LEU A 590 -18.62 17.42 -14.44
N LEU A 591 -17.95 17.91 -15.49
CA LEU A 591 -17.19 17.09 -16.42
C LEU A 591 -15.87 16.56 -15.84
N LEU A 592 -15.36 17.12 -14.74
CA LEU A 592 -14.22 16.52 -14.04
C LEU A 592 -14.49 15.07 -13.61
N VAL A 593 -15.75 14.72 -13.30
CA VAL A 593 -16.15 13.36 -12.90
C VAL A 593 -15.89 12.34 -14.01
N PRO A 594 -16.59 12.36 -15.16
CA PRO A 594 -16.31 11.39 -16.23
C PRO A 594 -14.88 11.51 -16.76
N GLY A 595 -14.30 12.72 -16.82
CA GLY A 595 -12.92 12.93 -17.26
C GLY A 595 -11.90 12.19 -16.39
N ALA A 596 -11.98 12.34 -15.06
CA ALA A 596 -11.10 11.67 -14.12
C ALA A 596 -11.31 10.15 -14.12
N LEU A 597 -12.56 9.68 -14.20
CA LEU A 597 -12.88 8.25 -14.15
C LEU A 597 -12.50 7.51 -15.44
N ILE A 598 -12.69 8.11 -16.63
CA ILE A 598 -12.18 7.55 -17.90
C ILE A 598 -10.64 7.51 -17.88
N TYR A 599 -10.00 8.56 -17.36
CA TYR A 599 -8.54 8.56 -17.17
C TYR A 599 -8.08 7.42 -16.26
N LEU A 600 -8.73 7.22 -15.11
CA LEU A 600 -8.41 6.16 -14.16
C LEU A 600 -8.61 4.77 -14.78
N ALA A 601 -9.73 4.56 -15.47
CA ALA A 601 -9.99 3.32 -16.22
C ALA A 601 -8.87 3.03 -17.23
N ALA A 602 -8.47 4.04 -18.02
CA ALA A 602 -7.38 3.91 -18.97
C ALA A 602 -6.03 3.60 -18.29
N GLN A 603 -5.71 4.22 -17.14
CA GLN A 603 -4.50 3.92 -16.38
C GLN A 603 -4.50 2.50 -15.80
N SER A 604 -5.65 2.03 -15.30
CA SER A 604 -5.84 0.66 -14.81
C SER A 604 -5.56 -0.37 -15.90
N VAL A 605 -6.13 -0.17 -17.11
CA VAL A 605 -5.85 -1.03 -18.27
C VAL A 605 -4.38 -0.99 -18.69
N ARG A 606 -3.74 0.20 -18.65
CA ARG A 606 -2.31 0.32 -18.97
C ARG A 606 -1.42 -0.39 -17.96
N ARG A 607 -1.74 -0.29 -16.66
CA ARG A 607 -1.03 -0.98 -15.58
C ARG A 607 -1.22 -2.49 -15.69
N TRP A 608 -2.43 -2.96 -15.95
CA TRP A 608 -2.71 -4.37 -16.23
C TRP A 608 -1.86 -4.87 -17.41
N ARG A 609 -1.75 -4.09 -18.48
CA ARG A 609 -0.89 -4.41 -19.64
C ARG A 609 0.62 -4.36 -19.36
N GLY A 610 1.03 -4.15 -18.11
CA GLY A 610 2.43 -4.21 -17.68
C GLY A 610 3.19 -2.90 -17.79
N LYS A 611 2.53 -1.76 -18.00
CA LYS A 611 3.21 -0.45 -17.88
C LYS A 611 3.55 -0.17 -16.41
N PRO A 612 4.80 0.20 -16.07
CA PRO A 612 5.22 0.48 -14.69
C PRO A 612 4.71 1.86 -14.24
N LEU A 613 3.42 1.94 -13.93
CA LEU A 613 2.76 3.14 -13.43
C LEU A 613 2.80 3.14 -11.89
N GLY A 614 3.33 4.21 -11.31
CA GLY A 614 3.39 4.41 -9.85
C GLY A 614 2.04 4.88 -9.29
N ALA A 615 1.94 4.94 -7.95
CA ALA A 615 0.71 5.39 -7.28
C ALA A 615 0.30 6.82 -7.67
N LEU A 616 1.28 7.71 -7.88
CA LEU A 616 1.04 9.10 -8.29
C LEU A 616 0.24 9.24 -9.60
N HIS A 617 0.32 8.26 -10.51
CA HIS A 617 -0.48 8.27 -11.74
C HIS A 617 -1.98 8.09 -11.47
N PHE A 618 -2.34 7.49 -10.34
CA PHE A 618 -3.73 7.31 -9.91
C PHE A 618 -4.15 8.44 -8.97
N TRP A 619 -3.29 8.82 -8.02
CA TRP A 619 -3.58 9.86 -7.03
C TRP A 619 -3.79 11.24 -7.64
N ALA A 620 -3.19 11.50 -8.82
CA ALA A 620 -3.40 12.75 -9.54
C ALA A 620 -4.88 13.02 -9.91
N ALA A 621 -5.75 12.01 -9.93
CA ALA A 621 -7.18 12.18 -10.21
C ALA A 621 -7.98 12.62 -8.96
N LEU A 622 -7.44 12.42 -7.75
CA LEU A 622 -8.13 12.73 -6.49
C LEU A 622 -8.47 14.22 -6.36
N PRO A 623 -7.56 15.18 -6.66
CA PRO A 623 -7.91 16.61 -6.59
C PRO A 623 -9.07 16.98 -7.51
N ALA A 624 -9.15 16.39 -8.72
CA ALA A 624 -10.23 16.66 -9.66
C ALA A 624 -11.57 16.09 -9.17
N LEU A 625 -11.58 14.87 -8.62
CA LEU A 625 -12.78 14.26 -8.04
C LEU A 625 -13.26 14.98 -6.77
N ALA A 626 -12.32 15.45 -5.93
CA ALA A 626 -12.64 16.22 -4.74
C ALA A 626 -13.24 17.60 -5.10
N LEU A 627 -12.65 18.29 -6.08
CA LEU A 627 -13.18 19.55 -6.60
C LEU A 627 -14.58 19.35 -7.22
N ALA A 628 -14.77 18.26 -7.96
CA ALA A 628 -16.07 17.94 -8.54
C ALA A 628 -17.13 17.64 -7.47
N TYR A 629 -16.79 16.90 -6.41
CA TYR A 629 -17.70 16.63 -5.30
C TYR A 629 -18.13 17.94 -4.61
N TRP A 630 -17.17 18.81 -4.30
CA TRP A 630 -17.47 20.10 -3.69
C TRP A 630 -18.39 20.94 -4.59
N ALA A 631 -18.08 21.07 -5.87
CA ALA A 631 -18.88 21.91 -6.77
C ALA A 631 -20.26 21.32 -7.14
N VAL A 632 -20.37 20.00 -7.34
CA VAL A 632 -21.60 19.36 -7.84
C VAL A 632 -22.54 18.93 -6.72
N VAL A 633 -22.03 18.64 -5.53
CA VAL A 633 -22.84 18.17 -4.39
C VAL A 633 -22.95 19.22 -3.30
N VAL A 634 -21.84 19.86 -2.91
CA VAL A 634 -21.85 20.81 -1.78
C VAL A 634 -22.36 22.19 -2.22
N GLU A 635 -21.89 22.69 -3.36
CA GLU A 635 -22.22 24.03 -3.90
C GLU A 635 -23.17 23.97 -5.12
N ALA A 636 -24.04 22.96 -5.15
CA ALA A 636 -24.99 22.76 -6.23
C ALA A 636 -25.94 23.96 -6.36
N ALA A 637 -26.11 24.51 -7.57
CA ALA A 637 -27.11 25.55 -7.86
C ALA A 637 -28.49 25.00 -8.21
N THR A 638 -28.59 23.69 -8.45
CA THR A 638 -29.86 23.01 -8.72
C THR A 638 -29.97 21.78 -7.84
N ASP A 639 -31.20 21.51 -7.43
CA ASP A 639 -31.61 20.28 -6.76
C ASP A 639 -31.71 19.10 -7.73
N ASN A 640 -31.82 19.32 -9.06
CA ASN A 640 -32.05 18.28 -10.06
C ASN A 640 -31.10 17.08 -9.99
N LEU A 641 -29.79 17.29 -9.84
CA LEU A 641 -28.82 16.19 -9.70
C LEU A 641 -28.74 15.68 -8.27
N VAL A 642 -28.84 16.58 -7.29
CA VAL A 642 -28.65 16.26 -5.87
C VAL A 642 -29.82 15.44 -5.32
N GLU A 643 -31.05 15.72 -5.74
CA GLU A 643 -32.26 14.95 -5.42
C GLU A 643 -32.18 13.51 -5.92
N LEU A 644 -31.45 13.26 -7.02
CA LEU A 644 -31.28 11.91 -7.56
C LEU A 644 -30.24 11.11 -6.78
N ILE A 645 -29.41 11.73 -5.95
CA ILE A 645 -28.37 11.07 -5.15
C ILE A 645 -28.98 10.55 -3.84
N ALA A 646 -28.63 9.33 -3.45
CA ALA A 646 -29.07 8.69 -2.21
C ALA A 646 -28.51 9.41 -0.98
N SER A 647 -29.18 10.46 -0.50
CA SER A 647 -28.65 11.44 0.45
C SER A 647 -27.37 12.13 -0.07
N PRO A 648 -27.26 13.47 -0.09
CA PRO A 648 -26.08 14.18 -0.59
C PRO A 648 -24.86 13.98 0.30
N SER A 649 -24.27 12.79 0.21
CA SER A 649 -23.25 12.29 1.10
C SER A 649 -22.11 11.68 0.29
N LEU A 650 -20.92 11.71 0.88
CA LEU A 650 -19.72 11.16 0.27
C LEU A 650 -19.86 9.67 -0.11
N PRO A 651 -20.49 8.78 0.68
CA PRO A 651 -20.69 7.38 0.30
C PRO A 651 -21.50 7.20 -0.99
N ALA A 652 -22.62 7.92 -1.15
CA ALA A 652 -23.44 7.85 -2.35
C ALA A 652 -22.69 8.36 -3.59
N TRP A 653 -21.96 9.46 -3.45
CA TRP A 653 -21.06 9.98 -4.48
C TRP A 653 -19.99 8.97 -4.90
N LEU A 654 -19.37 8.29 -3.93
CA LEU A 654 -18.36 7.26 -4.19
C LEU A 654 -18.99 6.03 -4.88
N ALA A 655 -20.22 5.65 -4.53
CA ALA A 655 -20.94 4.57 -5.19
C ALA A 655 -21.20 4.90 -6.68
N LEU A 656 -21.71 6.11 -6.97
CA LEU A 656 -21.92 6.59 -8.34
C LEU A 656 -20.61 6.69 -9.14
N SER A 657 -19.56 7.20 -8.52
CA SER A 657 -18.22 7.24 -9.11
C SER A 657 -17.69 5.82 -9.40
N GLY A 658 -17.95 4.87 -8.50
CA GLY A 658 -17.63 3.46 -8.68
C GLY A 658 -18.36 2.83 -9.86
N TRP A 659 -19.66 3.12 -10.01
CA TRP A 659 -20.48 2.66 -11.13
C TRP A 659 -19.90 3.15 -12.47
N LEU A 660 -19.67 4.46 -12.59
CA LEU A 660 -19.07 5.06 -13.78
C LEU A 660 -17.68 4.48 -14.07
N TYR A 661 -16.84 4.31 -13.04
CA TYR A 661 -15.53 3.70 -13.19
C TYR A 661 -15.60 2.27 -13.74
N LEU A 662 -16.51 1.43 -13.24
CA LEU A 662 -16.69 0.06 -13.74
C LEU A 662 -17.12 0.04 -15.21
N LEU A 663 -18.06 0.91 -15.58
CA LEU A 663 -18.52 1.08 -16.95
C LEU A 663 -17.36 1.51 -17.88
N PHE A 664 -16.59 2.52 -17.49
CA PHE A 664 -15.43 2.99 -18.26
C PHE A 664 -14.29 1.96 -18.31
N LEU A 665 -14.09 1.18 -17.26
CA LEU A 665 -13.10 0.11 -17.21
C LEU A 665 -13.45 -1.01 -18.18
N ALA A 666 -14.72 -1.43 -18.23
CA ALA A 666 -15.20 -2.42 -19.20
C ALA A 666 -14.99 -1.94 -20.64
N ALA A 667 -15.35 -0.68 -20.94
CA ALA A 667 -15.13 -0.08 -22.25
C ALA A 667 -13.64 -0.01 -22.62
N ALA A 668 -12.78 0.43 -21.69
CA ALA A 668 -11.34 0.52 -21.91
C ALA A 668 -10.69 -0.85 -22.13
N LEU A 669 -11.17 -1.92 -21.47
CA LEU A 669 -10.70 -3.28 -21.67
C LEU A 669 -11.05 -3.81 -23.06
N LEU A 670 -12.29 -3.59 -23.51
CA LEU A 670 -12.74 -3.95 -24.86
C LEU A 670 -11.97 -3.17 -25.94
N ALA A 671 -11.73 -1.87 -25.72
CA ALA A 671 -10.99 -1.02 -26.64
C ALA A 671 -9.50 -1.43 -26.78
N SER A 672 -8.97 -2.18 -25.81
CA SER A 672 -7.55 -2.42 -25.67
C SER A 672 -7.06 -3.66 -26.45
N PRO A 673 -5.87 -3.61 -27.07
CA PRO A 673 -5.26 -4.78 -27.69
C PRO A 673 -4.69 -5.74 -26.63
N LEU A 674 -5.57 -6.57 -26.06
CA LEU A 674 -5.24 -7.64 -25.12
C LEU A 674 -4.66 -8.87 -25.83
N LYS A 675 -3.82 -9.64 -25.12
CA LYS A 675 -3.32 -10.94 -25.63
C LYS A 675 -4.49 -11.94 -25.75
N PRO A 676 -4.40 -12.98 -26.62
CA PRO A 676 -5.46 -13.98 -26.74
C PRO A 676 -5.90 -14.59 -25.40
N ALA A 677 -4.95 -14.90 -24.51
CA ALA A 677 -5.22 -15.43 -23.18
C ALA A 677 -5.88 -14.41 -22.22
N GLU A 678 -5.81 -13.11 -22.53
CA GLU A 678 -6.35 -12.01 -21.72
C GLU A 678 -7.73 -11.55 -22.23
N ARG A 679 -8.10 -11.87 -23.48
CA ARG A 679 -9.38 -11.48 -24.09
C ARG A 679 -10.63 -11.94 -23.32
N PRO A 680 -10.69 -13.17 -22.74
CA PRO A 680 -11.86 -13.57 -21.95
C PRO A 680 -12.14 -12.61 -20.79
N TRP A 681 -11.10 -12.01 -20.21
CA TRP A 681 -11.26 -11.10 -19.08
C TRP A 681 -11.96 -9.78 -19.45
N ALA A 682 -11.86 -9.31 -20.70
CA ALA A 682 -12.63 -8.14 -21.14
C ALA A 682 -14.12 -8.46 -21.15
N TRP A 683 -14.51 -9.64 -21.63
CA TRP A 683 -15.90 -10.09 -21.62
C TRP A 683 -16.42 -10.38 -20.21
N VAL A 684 -15.59 -10.96 -19.34
CA VAL A 684 -15.92 -11.13 -17.91
C VAL A 684 -16.11 -9.77 -17.25
N ALA A 685 -15.26 -8.78 -17.52
CA ALA A 685 -15.42 -7.43 -16.98
C ALA A 685 -16.73 -6.77 -17.43
N VAL A 686 -17.12 -6.94 -18.70
CA VAL A 686 -18.42 -6.48 -19.21
C VAL A 686 -19.56 -7.19 -18.49
N GLY A 687 -19.52 -8.52 -18.38
CA GLY A 687 -20.54 -9.32 -17.72
C GLY A 687 -20.71 -8.99 -16.23
N LEU A 688 -19.60 -8.77 -15.50
CA LEU A 688 -19.62 -8.38 -14.09
C LEU A 688 -19.98 -6.91 -13.89
N SER A 689 -19.72 -6.03 -14.86
CA SER A 689 -20.02 -4.60 -14.72
C SER A 689 -21.51 -4.31 -14.57
N LEU A 690 -22.37 -5.17 -15.11
CA LEU A 690 -23.82 -4.99 -15.06
C LEU A 690 -24.39 -5.22 -13.64
N PRO A 691 -24.24 -6.40 -13.00
CA PRO A 691 -24.74 -6.61 -11.64
C PRO A 691 -24.04 -5.74 -10.59
N LEU A 692 -22.72 -5.55 -10.71
CA LEU A 692 -21.98 -4.67 -9.80
C LEU A 692 -22.37 -3.20 -9.99
N GLY A 693 -22.57 -2.78 -11.23
CA GLY A 693 -23.06 -1.44 -11.55
C GLY A 693 -24.46 -1.20 -11.01
N GLY A 694 -25.35 -2.20 -11.11
CA GLY A 694 -26.69 -2.14 -10.53
C GLY A 694 -26.68 -1.99 -9.00
N LEU A 695 -25.81 -2.73 -8.31
CA LEU A 695 -25.63 -2.58 -6.86
C LEU A 695 -25.13 -1.17 -6.49
N LEU A 696 -24.16 -0.64 -7.22
CA LEU A 696 -23.62 0.69 -6.96
C LEU A 696 -24.62 1.81 -7.26
N LEU A 697 -25.46 1.65 -8.28
CA LEU A 697 -26.58 2.56 -8.54
C LEU A 697 -27.62 2.49 -7.41
N TYR A 698 -27.94 1.30 -6.92
CA TYR A 698 -28.85 1.14 -5.79
C TYR A 698 -28.34 1.84 -4.51
N LEU A 699 -27.02 1.81 -4.27
CA LEU A 699 -26.39 2.50 -3.14
C LEU A 699 -26.21 4.02 -3.36
N GLY A 700 -26.13 4.45 -4.62
CA GLY A 700 -25.80 5.83 -4.99
C GLY A 700 -26.99 6.71 -5.37
N LEU A 701 -28.10 6.12 -5.81
CA LEU A 701 -29.29 6.83 -6.27
C LEU A 701 -30.44 6.76 -5.27
N ALA A 702 -31.22 7.83 -5.17
CA ALA A 702 -32.38 7.90 -4.28
C ALA A 702 -33.43 6.83 -4.65
N GLY A 703 -33.80 6.02 -3.64
CA GLY A 703 -34.75 4.92 -3.78
C GLY A 703 -36.22 5.36 -3.80
N ASP A 704 -36.52 6.51 -3.21
CA ASP A 704 -37.85 7.12 -3.16
C ASP A 704 -37.70 8.65 -3.19
N ILE A 705 -38.37 9.29 -4.14
CA ILE A 705 -38.43 10.74 -4.34
C ILE A 705 -39.89 11.11 -4.39
N ASP A 706 -40.29 12.06 -3.54
CA ASP A 706 -41.61 12.68 -3.57
C ASP A 706 -41.52 14.03 -4.28
N LYS A 707 -42.05 14.10 -5.50
CA LYS A 707 -42.12 15.34 -6.28
C LYS A 707 -43.44 15.40 -7.04
N TYR A 708 -44.12 16.54 -6.97
CA TYR A 708 -45.43 16.76 -7.60
C TYR A 708 -46.53 15.77 -7.17
N GLY A 709 -46.48 15.26 -5.93
CA GLY A 709 -47.46 14.33 -5.39
C GLY A 709 -47.38 12.91 -5.95
N GLN A 710 -46.22 12.54 -6.50
CA GLN A 710 -45.92 11.19 -6.99
C GLN A 710 -44.64 10.66 -6.34
N HIS A 711 -44.65 9.38 -5.98
CA HIS A 711 -43.48 8.65 -5.47
C HIS A 711 -42.81 7.85 -6.58
N PHE A 712 -41.52 8.11 -6.81
CA PHE A 712 -40.72 7.37 -7.79
C PHE A 712 -39.26 7.29 -7.38
N SER A 713 -38.55 6.26 -7.84
CA SER A 713 -37.09 6.18 -7.67
C SER A 713 -36.35 7.05 -8.70
N ALA A 714 -35.12 7.45 -8.39
CA ALA A 714 -34.27 8.17 -9.33
C ALA A 714 -34.05 7.39 -10.66
N LEU A 715 -33.98 6.06 -10.62
CA LEU A 715 -33.89 5.24 -11.84
C LEU A 715 -35.18 5.27 -12.66
N GLN A 716 -36.34 5.30 -12.01
CA GLN A 716 -37.62 5.49 -12.71
C GLN A 716 -37.69 6.88 -13.33
N PHE A 717 -37.19 7.92 -12.64
CA PHE A 717 -37.10 9.27 -13.18
C PHE A 717 -36.26 9.33 -14.47
N LEU A 718 -35.08 8.69 -14.47
CA LEU A 718 -34.15 8.72 -15.59
C LEU A 718 -34.55 7.84 -16.77
N LEU A 719 -35.23 6.71 -16.52
CA LEU A 719 -35.44 5.66 -17.53
C LEU A 719 -36.90 5.43 -17.91
N SER A 720 -37.86 6.17 -17.34
CA SER A 720 -39.27 6.15 -17.77
C SER A 720 -39.49 7.00 -19.02
N ARG A 721 -40.57 6.74 -19.76
CA ARG A 721 -40.83 7.43 -21.03
C ARG A 721 -41.32 8.86 -20.80
N ASP A 722 -42.13 9.05 -19.77
CA ASP A 722 -42.74 10.32 -19.39
C ASP A 722 -42.88 10.38 -17.87
N ARG A 723 -43.08 11.60 -17.35
CA ARG A 723 -43.20 11.89 -15.91
C ARG A 723 -44.59 11.57 -15.34
N GLN A 724 -45.53 11.11 -16.16
CA GLN A 724 -46.89 10.77 -15.74
C GLN A 724 -47.09 9.26 -15.55
N HIS A 725 -46.30 8.43 -16.26
CA HIS A 725 -46.39 6.97 -16.25
C HIS A 725 -45.01 6.34 -16.03
N TYR A 726 -44.63 6.18 -14.76
CA TYR A 726 -43.37 5.52 -14.40
C TYR A 726 -43.37 4.03 -14.77
N ALA A 727 -42.28 3.57 -15.36
CA ALA A 727 -42.13 2.19 -15.78
C ALA A 727 -41.99 1.25 -14.56
N SER A 728 -42.45 0.00 -14.73
CA SER A 728 -42.25 -1.03 -13.69
C SER A 728 -40.76 -1.32 -13.48
N PRO A 729 -40.34 -1.76 -12.28
CA PRO A 729 -38.93 -2.02 -11.98
C PRO A 729 -38.25 -2.94 -13.00
N ALA A 730 -38.94 -3.97 -13.48
CA ALA A 730 -38.42 -4.89 -14.49
C ALA A 730 -38.10 -4.19 -15.83
N VAL A 731 -38.95 -3.26 -16.27
CA VAL A 731 -38.74 -2.49 -17.50
C VAL A 731 -37.60 -1.49 -17.32
N VAL A 732 -37.50 -0.85 -16.16
CA VAL A 732 -36.39 0.07 -15.81
C VAL A 732 -35.06 -0.67 -15.85
N TRP A 733 -34.97 -1.86 -15.22
CA TRP A 733 -33.76 -2.68 -15.23
C TRP A 733 -33.39 -3.18 -16.63
N LEU A 734 -34.38 -3.52 -17.46
CA LEU A 734 -34.13 -3.89 -18.87
C LEU A 734 -33.57 -2.72 -19.67
N ARG A 735 -34.14 -1.51 -19.52
CA ARG A 735 -33.66 -0.28 -20.18
C ARG A 735 -32.24 0.07 -19.70
N TYR A 736 -31.99 -0.02 -18.39
CA TYR A 736 -30.65 0.17 -17.83
C TYR A 736 -29.64 -0.82 -18.42
N ALA A 737 -29.96 -2.12 -18.47
CA ALA A 737 -29.05 -3.12 -19.01
C ALA A 737 -28.71 -2.87 -20.49
N GLY A 738 -29.71 -2.50 -21.29
CA GLY A 738 -29.52 -2.10 -22.68
C GLY A 738 -28.62 -0.87 -22.82
N LEU A 739 -28.90 0.18 -22.05
CA LEU A 739 -28.11 1.42 -22.06
C LEU A 739 -26.66 1.19 -21.60
N HIS A 740 -26.47 0.41 -20.53
CA HIS A 740 -25.17 0.09 -19.97
C HIS A 740 -24.26 -0.60 -20.99
N VAL A 741 -24.79 -1.60 -21.70
CA VAL A 741 -24.04 -2.31 -22.77
C VAL A 741 -23.79 -1.40 -23.97
N LEU A 742 -24.78 -0.59 -24.37
CA LEU A 742 -24.65 0.34 -25.49
C LEU A 742 -23.56 1.39 -25.24
N VAL A 743 -23.52 1.99 -24.06
CA VAL A 743 -22.50 2.98 -23.68
C VAL A 743 -21.12 2.33 -23.66
N ILE A 744 -20.98 1.12 -23.11
CA ILE A 744 -19.72 0.37 -23.14
C ILE A 744 -19.25 0.15 -24.58
N ALA A 745 -20.15 -0.29 -25.46
CA ALA A 745 -19.82 -0.55 -26.87
C ALA A 745 -19.42 0.74 -27.60
N ALA A 746 -20.17 1.83 -27.42
CA ALA A 746 -19.89 3.13 -28.02
C ALA A 746 -18.54 3.69 -27.56
N LEU A 747 -18.27 3.70 -26.26
CA LEU A 747 -16.98 4.14 -25.72
C LEU A 747 -15.83 3.25 -26.21
N ALA A 748 -16.03 1.92 -26.22
CA ALA A 748 -15.02 1.00 -26.72
C ALA A 748 -14.68 1.26 -28.19
N PHE A 749 -15.69 1.50 -29.03
CA PHE A 749 -15.53 1.86 -30.44
C PHE A 749 -14.76 3.18 -30.61
N LEU A 750 -15.18 4.24 -29.92
CA LEU A 750 -14.53 5.56 -30.00
C LEU A 750 -13.06 5.54 -29.52
N GLN A 751 -12.79 4.79 -28.44
CA GLN A 751 -11.47 4.72 -27.82
C GLN A 751 -10.50 3.73 -28.49
N TRP A 752 -11.01 2.76 -29.26
CA TRP A 752 -10.25 1.67 -29.86
C TRP A 752 -8.95 2.08 -30.59
N PRO A 753 -8.93 3.07 -31.50
CA PRO A 753 -7.70 3.44 -32.19
C PRO A 753 -6.64 4.00 -31.24
N HIS A 754 -7.07 4.60 -30.12
CA HIS A 754 -6.20 5.24 -29.17
C HIS A 754 -5.50 4.23 -28.27
N PHE A 755 -6.07 3.05 -28.03
CA PHE A 755 -5.36 1.99 -27.30
C PHE A 755 -4.38 1.17 -28.17
N ARG A 756 -4.56 1.18 -29.50
CA ARG A 756 -3.77 0.37 -30.46
C ARG A 756 -2.55 1.09 -31.06
N ALA A 757 -2.55 2.41 -31.14
CA ALA A 757 -1.50 3.21 -31.79
C ALA A 757 -0.14 3.30 -31.04
N GLY A 758 0.19 2.36 -30.14
CA GLY A 758 1.35 2.43 -29.25
C GLY A 758 2.49 1.42 -29.49
N ARG A 759 2.52 0.70 -30.62
CA ARG A 759 3.56 -0.30 -30.93
C ARG A 759 4.57 0.18 -31.97
N LEU A 760 5.11 1.40 -31.85
CA LEU A 760 6.21 1.85 -32.72
C LEU A 760 7.36 2.43 -31.89
N SER A 761 8.56 1.91 -32.17
CA SER A 761 9.91 2.21 -31.67
C SER A 761 10.35 1.61 -30.32
N PRO A 762 11.30 0.66 -30.33
CA PRO A 762 12.60 0.90 -29.73
C PRO A 762 13.45 1.69 -30.73
N SER A 763 13.76 2.96 -30.44
CA SER A 763 14.90 3.60 -31.12
C SER A 763 16.17 2.90 -30.63
N PRO A 764 17.04 2.38 -31.51
CA PRO A 764 18.42 2.19 -31.13
C PRO A 764 19.01 3.60 -30.95
N ARG A 765 19.34 3.98 -29.71
CA ARG A 765 20.23 5.13 -29.53
C ARG A 765 21.65 4.65 -29.88
N PRO A 766 22.44 5.49 -30.59
CA PRO A 766 23.81 5.16 -30.97
C PRO A 766 24.71 4.91 -29.75
#